data_AF-A0A2A5YYB5-F1
#
_entry.id   AF-A0A2A5YYB5-F1
#
_cell.length_a   1.000
_cell.length_b   1.000
_cell.length_c   1.000
_cell.angle_alpha   90.00
_cell.angle_beta   90.00
_cell.angle_gamma   90.00
#
_symmetry.space_group_name_H-M   'P 1'
#
loop_
_entity.id
_entity.type
_entity.pdbx_description
1 polymer ?
#
loop_
_entity_poly.entity_id
_entity_poly.type
_entity_poly.pdbx_seq_one_letter_code
_entity_poly.pdbx_strand_id
1 'polypeptide(L)'
;ADANPGTFYSALANVDFRILDGNPAATAIRFHSAQHSYVSHADFHIGSGLAGLYHVANEAEDLHFHGGRYGILAEKTSPAWPFALVDSSFEGQRDAAIREHEAGLTMVNVSIRDTPVGIEIDKGYGDWLWGQDMRFENIAKAGVVISNEENVYTQVGFQNVVAANMPVFARFRESGRTVAGKGAAYKVDSFTYGLTLPGTGRMGTYRTDMQAAPIGALPAAPAPAIRTLPPVSDWVSVRALGAKGDDRTDDTAALQKAIDTHRTVYLPAGFYRISDTLRLRPDTVLVGLHPSLTQIVLPDGSPAFQGVGAPKAVVESAQGGDAIVQGIGINSNGANQRATALLWKAGAKSMVNDVKFQGGHGTNLFDGTRVIPYNNNATGDPDAARRWDGQYASLWVTQGGGGTFANIWSPSTFAHPGILISDTKTPGRIIQASVEHHVRSEITLNRVSNWELLAPQTEGEGGESGDATALEIRDSDNILVANFHGYRVTRTRKAAPAAITLYNVRDIRFRNVHVNGESGLGTCDENGCATFLRVTKFPYSNAIRDVTHGLDVREREFAVLDVQATPDPVTPARFGGPVEKLAADFHSIGGGAVDADGRLYFIDRQFQRIWRWSEAGRLEIVRDAALDPVNLTIDRSGNLLVLSSQGRNGTVYSFKPGTPDTQMTVIAPTPVARGTDAAVTMPVNWWNNGEFRDQIDPESYRFTTLEEMFARDMAKPKALEYVSPDGSVVLPAWRVFAQGPSDHRGRRFSDSLDSYGFVQARPGDRLFVTNGSENRTYSGVVGAGGTLTDLKPFANRGGEGVATDAQGRVYVANGQIFVYAPDGQEIGRIDVPERPLQLVFGGKDGKTLYILTHQALYATRPQ
;
A
#
# COMPACT_ATOMS: atom_id res chain seq x y z
N ALA A 1 16.96 11.11 -3.32
CA ALA A 1 16.63 10.50 -2.02
C ALA A 1 17.77 9.57 -1.64
N ASP A 2 18.10 9.50 -0.36
CA ASP A 2 19.13 8.63 0.23
C ASP A 2 18.65 7.18 0.42
N ALA A 3 17.34 6.96 0.42
CA ALA A 3 16.70 5.67 0.20
C ALA A 3 15.76 5.72 -1.02
N ASN A 4 15.42 4.54 -1.56
CA ASN A 4 14.42 4.37 -2.62
C ASN A 4 13.76 2.99 -2.45
N PRO A 5 12.73 2.65 -3.26
CA PRO A 5 12.06 1.35 -3.18
C PRO A 5 12.96 0.12 -3.42
N GLY A 6 14.24 0.30 -3.77
CA GLY A 6 15.23 -0.75 -4.00
C GLY A 6 16.33 -0.87 -2.93
N THR A 7 16.25 -0.13 -1.82
CA THR A 7 17.22 -0.16 -0.70
C THR A 7 16.91 -1.32 0.27
N PHE A 8 16.97 -2.55 -0.23
CA PHE A 8 16.57 -3.75 0.50
C PHE A 8 17.62 -4.24 1.51
N TYR A 9 17.16 -4.97 2.54
CA TYR A 9 17.98 -5.72 3.50
C TYR A 9 19.10 -4.90 4.17
N SER A 10 18.78 -3.70 4.63
CA SER A 10 19.67 -2.93 5.51
C SER A 10 19.45 -3.39 6.95
N ALA A 11 20.43 -4.07 7.55
CA ALA A 11 20.29 -4.71 8.86
C ALA A 11 21.35 -4.22 9.85
N LEU A 12 20.96 -4.04 11.11
CA LEU A 12 21.85 -3.77 12.25
C LEU A 12 21.36 -4.55 13.47
N ALA A 13 22.26 -5.28 14.14
CA ALA A 13 21.92 -6.05 15.33
C ALA A 13 23.04 -6.11 16.35
N ASN A 14 22.70 -6.23 17.64
CA ASN A 14 23.63 -6.45 18.76
C ASN A 14 24.65 -5.30 18.91
N VAL A 15 24.20 -4.05 18.79
CA VAL A 15 25.02 -2.86 18.97
C VAL A 15 24.30 -1.87 19.86
N ASP A 16 24.89 -1.58 21.02
CA ASP A 16 24.35 -0.57 21.94
C ASP A 16 24.84 0.83 21.58
N PHE A 17 23.98 1.81 21.83
CA PHE A 17 24.25 3.21 21.54
C PHE A 17 24.19 4.05 22.81
N ARG A 18 25.13 4.99 22.94
CA ARG A 18 25.10 6.02 23.97
C ARG A 18 25.38 7.38 23.36
N ILE A 19 24.42 8.29 23.48
CA ILE A 19 24.59 9.70 23.14
C ILE A 19 25.04 10.44 24.39
N LEU A 20 26.22 11.05 24.34
CA LEU A 20 26.79 11.80 25.47
C LEU A 20 26.07 13.14 25.66
N ASP A 21 26.17 13.70 26.87
CA ASP A 21 25.56 14.98 27.22
C ASP A 21 25.99 16.13 26.29
N GLY A 22 25.09 17.10 26.09
CA GLY A 22 25.35 18.28 25.27
C GLY A 22 25.06 18.10 23.77
N ASN A 23 24.43 16.98 23.37
CA ASN A 23 24.14 16.65 21.97
C ASN A 23 22.63 16.59 21.68
N PRO A 24 21.84 17.68 21.87
CA PRO A 24 20.38 17.63 21.81
C PRO A 24 19.77 17.35 20.43
N ALA A 25 20.56 17.48 19.36
CA ALA A 25 20.14 17.19 17.99
C ALA A 25 20.61 15.80 17.49
N ALA A 26 21.36 15.05 18.31
CA ALA A 26 21.89 13.76 17.88
C ALA A 26 20.81 12.68 17.84
N THR A 27 20.87 11.85 16.81
CA THR A 27 20.16 10.57 16.71
C THR A 27 21.18 9.43 16.61
N ALA A 28 20.86 8.25 17.13
CA ALA A 28 21.78 7.11 17.06
C ALA A 28 21.79 6.48 15.67
N ILE A 29 20.60 6.21 15.11
CA ILE A 29 20.43 5.63 13.78
C ILE A 29 19.44 6.48 12.98
N ARG A 30 19.76 6.72 11.70
CA ARG A 30 18.76 7.14 10.72
C ARG A 30 18.33 5.92 9.91
N PHE A 31 17.14 5.38 10.21
CA PHE A 31 16.68 4.10 9.66
C PHE A 31 15.74 4.31 8.48
N HIS A 32 16.29 4.66 7.31
CA HIS A 32 15.52 4.90 6.08
C HIS A 32 15.90 3.86 5.02
N SER A 33 15.06 2.83 4.85
CA SER A 33 15.31 1.69 3.95
C SER A 33 14.00 1.03 3.48
N ALA A 34 14.12 0.01 2.62
CA ALA A 34 13.02 -0.72 1.99
C ALA A 34 12.76 -2.08 2.70
N GLN A 35 12.04 -3.02 2.06
CA GLN A 35 11.60 -4.29 2.67
C GLN A 35 12.75 -5.10 3.25
N HIS A 36 12.38 -5.94 4.22
CA HIS A 36 13.24 -6.94 4.85
C HIS A 36 14.49 -6.35 5.50
N SER A 37 14.43 -5.07 5.86
CA SER A 37 15.45 -4.33 6.62
C SER A 37 15.06 -4.30 8.08
N TYR A 38 16.02 -4.39 9.00
CA TYR A 38 15.72 -4.41 10.43
C TYR A 38 16.77 -3.73 11.31
N VAL A 39 16.35 -3.36 12.51
CA VAL A 39 17.23 -3.05 13.64
C VAL A 39 16.85 -3.93 14.82
N SER A 40 17.78 -4.68 15.40
CA SER A 40 17.46 -5.59 16.50
C SER A 40 18.47 -5.62 17.65
N HIS A 41 18.02 -6.05 18.83
CA HIS A 41 18.88 -6.34 19.99
C HIS A 41 19.82 -5.18 20.34
N ALA A 42 19.26 -4.04 20.75
CA ALA A 42 20.06 -2.85 21.05
C ALA A 42 19.51 -2.02 22.20
N ASP A 43 20.41 -1.63 23.11
CA ASP A 43 20.15 -0.62 24.13
C ASP A 43 20.52 0.78 23.61
N PHE A 44 19.60 1.73 23.74
CA PHE A 44 19.78 3.14 23.38
C PHE A 44 19.76 4.01 24.63
N HIS A 45 20.93 4.42 25.09
CA HIS A 45 21.08 5.45 26.11
C HIS A 45 21.15 6.85 25.47
N ILE A 46 19.99 7.47 25.25
CA ILE A 46 19.84 8.69 24.43
C ILE A 46 20.19 9.95 25.23
N GLY A 47 19.98 9.96 26.56
CA GLY A 47 20.32 11.10 27.41
C GLY A 47 19.69 12.41 26.94
N SER A 48 20.51 13.43 26.64
CA SER A 48 20.03 14.71 26.08
C SER A 48 19.61 14.67 24.61
N GLY A 49 19.89 13.58 23.88
CA GLY A 49 19.69 13.46 22.42
C GLY A 49 18.25 13.60 21.93
N LEU A 50 18.12 13.68 20.60
CA LEU A 50 16.85 13.82 19.90
C LEU A 50 16.08 12.51 19.88
N ALA A 51 16.69 11.43 19.38
CA ALA A 51 16.06 10.13 19.25
C ALA A 51 17.08 8.97 19.26
N GLY A 52 16.62 7.75 19.53
CA GLY A 52 17.37 6.54 19.22
C GLY A 52 17.28 6.24 17.72
N LEU A 53 16.05 6.16 17.20
CA LEU A 53 15.78 6.05 15.77
C LEU A 53 15.19 7.33 15.22
N TYR A 54 15.79 7.84 14.15
CA TYR A 54 15.23 8.87 13.29
C TYR A 54 14.85 8.25 11.95
N HIS A 55 13.59 8.44 11.52
CA HIS A 55 12.94 7.61 10.50
C HIS A 55 12.84 6.15 10.92
N VAL A 56 11.98 5.42 10.22
CA VAL A 56 11.80 3.98 10.37
C VAL A 56 11.69 3.33 9.00
N ALA A 57 11.84 2.00 8.97
CA ALA A 57 11.72 1.21 7.75
C ALA A 57 10.82 -0.01 8.00
N ASN A 58 11.25 -1.21 7.64
CA ASN A 58 10.40 -2.39 7.64
C ASN A 58 10.16 -2.94 9.06
N GLU A 59 11.21 -3.29 9.81
CA GLU A 59 11.05 -4.00 11.08
C GLU A 59 12.07 -3.56 12.14
N ALA A 60 11.70 -3.66 13.41
CA ALA A 60 12.61 -3.55 14.54
C ALA A 60 12.14 -4.42 15.71
N GLU A 61 13.07 -5.17 16.33
CA GLU A 61 12.77 -6.07 17.45
C GLU A 61 13.75 -5.91 18.62
N ASP A 62 13.28 -6.08 19.86
CA ASP A 62 14.14 -6.11 21.06
C ASP A 62 15.00 -4.84 21.23
N LEU A 63 14.37 -3.67 21.13
CA LEU A 63 15.01 -2.37 21.29
C LEU A 63 14.62 -1.69 22.60
N HIS A 64 15.60 -1.16 23.33
CA HIS A 64 15.38 -0.55 24.64
C HIS A 64 15.86 0.91 24.69
N PHE A 65 14.91 1.84 24.79
CA PHE A 65 15.17 3.28 24.71
C PHE A 65 15.12 3.95 26.09
N HIS A 66 16.26 4.48 26.54
CA HIS A 66 16.41 5.18 27.82
C HIS A 66 16.74 6.67 27.63
N GLY A 67 15.87 7.54 28.14
CA GLY A 67 15.99 8.99 28.02
C GLY A 67 15.76 9.48 26.58
N GLY A 68 16.27 10.67 26.27
CA GLY A 68 16.06 11.32 24.97
C GLY A 68 14.83 12.22 24.92
N ARG A 69 14.71 13.01 23.86
CA ARG A 69 13.48 13.75 23.57
C ARG A 69 12.37 12.79 23.13
N TYR A 70 12.73 11.89 22.21
CA TYR A 70 11.94 10.76 21.75
C TYR A 70 12.78 9.48 21.81
N GLY A 71 12.14 8.32 21.85
CA GLY A 71 12.81 7.05 21.55
C GLY A 71 12.89 6.87 20.03
N ILE A 72 11.74 7.03 19.38
CA ILE A 72 11.61 7.02 17.92
C ILE A 72 10.98 8.35 17.45
N LEU A 73 11.62 8.99 16.48
CA LEU A 73 11.06 10.05 15.66
C LEU A 73 10.88 9.49 14.25
N ALA A 74 9.68 9.03 13.95
CA ALA A 74 9.37 8.35 12.70
C ALA A 74 9.05 9.34 11.56
N GLU A 75 9.18 8.82 10.34
CA GLU A 75 8.65 9.37 9.10
C GLU A 75 8.24 8.17 8.23
N LYS A 76 7.48 8.42 7.15
CA LYS A 76 7.15 7.42 6.13
C LYS A 76 8.36 6.54 5.81
N THR A 77 8.15 5.24 5.79
CA THR A 77 9.13 4.30 5.25
C THR A 77 9.31 4.56 3.74
N SER A 78 10.26 3.89 3.08
CA SER A 78 10.47 4.08 1.64
C SER A 78 10.12 2.80 0.88
N PRO A 79 9.01 2.74 0.11
CA PRO A 79 7.98 3.73 -0.23
C PRO A 79 6.67 3.62 0.58
N ALA A 80 6.67 4.00 1.84
CA ALA A 80 5.51 4.10 2.73
C ALA A 80 4.77 2.76 3.01
N TRP A 81 5.52 1.67 3.15
CA TRP A 81 5.04 0.42 3.73
C TRP A 81 4.89 0.48 5.26
N PRO A 82 4.18 -0.47 5.90
CA PRO A 82 4.06 -0.54 7.35
C PRO A 82 5.41 -0.77 8.02
N PHE A 83 5.56 -0.25 9.24
CA PHE A 83 6.69 -0.51 10.13
C PHE A 83 6.22 -1.33 11.34
N ALA A 84 6.94 -2.40 11.68
CA ALA A 84 6.67 -3.18 12.89
C ALA A 84 7.76 -2.98 13.95
N LEU A 85 7.33 -2.79 15.20
CA LEU A 85 8.17 -2.69 16.39
C LEU A 85 7.77 -3.77 17.40
N VAL A 86 8.66 -4.69 17.73
CA VAL A 86 8.36 -5.90 18.52
C VAL A 86 9.24 -5.97 19.75
N ASP A 87 8.70 -6.48 20.87
CA ASP A 87 9.46 -6.80 22.09
C ASP A 87 10.31 -5.65 22.66
N SER A 88 9.87 -4.40 22.47
CA SER A 88 10.68 -3.21 22.74
C SER A 88 10.20 -2.41 23.97
N SER A 89 11.05 -1.53 24.50
CA SER A 89 10.72 -0.72 25.68
C SER A 89 11.17 0.73 25.59
N PHE A 90 10.38 1.62 26.18
CA PHE A 90 10.65 3.06 26.26
C PHE A 90 10.56 3.54 27.71
N GLU A 91 11.58 4.26 28.15
CA GLU A 91 11.66 4.81 29.50
C GLU A 91 12.24 6.22 29.52
N GLY A 92 11.50 7.16 30.10
CA GLY A 92 12.03 8.47 30.48
C GLY A 92 12.18 9.48 29.33
N GLN A 93 11.46 9.32 28.22
CA GLN A 93 11.46 10.31 27.14
C GLN A 93 10.84 11.64 27.61
N ARG A 94 11.43 12.76 27.18
CA ARG A 94 11.03 14.10 27.64
C ARG A 94 9.72 14.61 27.02
N ASP A 95 9.43 14.24 25.77
CA ASP A 95 8.25 14.73 25.05
C ASP A 95 7.23 13.60 24.82
N ALA A 96 7.65 12.56 24.08
CA ALA A 96 6.87 11.34 23.82
C ALA A 96 7.79 10.13 23.65
N ALA A 97 7.31 8.90 23.91
CA ALA A 97 8.09 7.72 23.58
C ALA A 97 8.30 7.58 22.06
N ILE A 98 7.23 7.76 21.30
CA ILE A 98 7.24 7.75 19.83
C ILE A 98 6.54 9.01 19.32
N ARG A 99 7.23 9.76 18.46
CA ARG A 99 6.61 10.77 17.60
C ARG A 99 6.45 10.18 16.20
N GLU A 100 5.22 10.08 15.75
CA GLU A 100 4.77 9.29 14.61
C GLU A 100 4.38 10.22 13.45
N HIS A 101 4.76 9.81 12.23
CA HIS A 101 4.46 10.52 10.98
C HIS A 101 4.30 9.54 9.79
N GLU A 102 3.06 9.07 9.56
CA GLU A 102 2.66 8.14 8.49
C GLU A 102 3.59 6.90 8.36
N ALA A 103 3.97 6.29 9.48
CA ALA A 103 4.87 5.14 9.53
C ALA A 103 4.15 3.79 9.28
N GLY A 104 2.82 3.75 9.36
CA GLY A 104 2.05 2.51 9.39
C GLY A 104 2.44 1.64 10.58
N LEU A 105 2.52 2.26 11.77
CA LEU A 105 3.17 1.67 12.94
C LEU A 105 2.36 0.51 13.54
N THR A 106 3.00 -0.65 13.62
CA THR A 106 2.50 -1.86 14.31
C THR A 106 3.38 -2.18 15.50
N MET A 107 2.82 -2.26 16.70
CA MET A 107 3.57 -2.61 17.91
C MET A 107 3.06 -3.92 18.51
N VAL A 108 3.96 -4.81 18.87
CA VAL A 108 3.63 -6.08 19.54
C VAL A 108 4.53 -6.27 20.76
N ASN A 109 3.93 -6.46 21.94
CA ASN A 109 4.66 -6.61 23.20
C ASN A 109 5.62 -5.44 23.51
N VAL A 110 5.11 -4.21 23.41
CA VAL A 110 5.90 -3.00 23.69
C VAL A 110 5.48 -2.37 25.02
N SER A 111 6.48 -1.95 25.81
CA SER A 111 6.27 -1.25 27.08
C SER A 111 6.73 0.21 27.02
N ILE A 112 5.92 1.11 27.58
CA ILE A 112 6.22 2.54 27.62
C ILE A 112 6.00 3.05 29.04
N ARG A 113 7.02 3.67 29.63
CA ARG A 113 6.93 4.22 30.98
C ARG A 113 7.59 5.58 31.18
N ASP A 114 7.10 6.29 32.19
CA ASP A 114 7.72 7.50 32.75
C ASP A 114 7.93 8.60 31.69
N THR A 115 6.93 8.83 30.85
CA THR A 115 6.95 9.81 29.75
C THR A 115 5.65 10.62 29.72
N PRO A 116 5.64 11.88 29.21
CA PRO A 116 4.39 12.63 29.10
C PRO A 116 3.39 11.99 28.14
N VAL A 117 3.86 11.50 26.99
CA VAL A 117 3.01 10.91 25.95
C VAL A 117 3.60 9.57 25.52
N GLY A 118 2.75 8.57 25.32
CA GLY A 118 3.19 7.31 24.71
C GLY A 118 3.49 7.50 23.23
N ILE A 119 2.45 7.54 22.41
CA ILE A 119 2.55 7.78 20.96
C ILE A 119 1.92 9.13 20.60
N GLU A 120 2.66 9.97 19.88
CA GLU A 120 2.19 11.25 19.37
C GLU A 120 2.11 11.24 17.85
N ILE A 121 0.91 11.22 17.27
CA ILE A 121 0.70 11.42 15.83
C ILE A 121 0.86 12.91 15.51
N ASP A 122 1.67 13.22 14.50
CA ASP A 122 2.01 14.59 14.12
C ASP A 122 0.79 15.42 13.68
N LYS A 123 0.85 16.73 13.95
CA LYS A 123 -0.26 17.65 13.66
C LYS A 123 -0.59 17.65 12.16
N GLY A 124 -1.86 17.44 11.81
CA GLY A 124 -2.33 17.43 10.42
C GLY A 124 -2.05 16.12 9.67
N TYR A 125 -1.55 15.10 10.37
CA TYR A 125 -1.28 13.77 9.83
C TYR A 125 -2.14 12.72 10.53
N GLY A 126 -2.49 11.67 9.77
CA GLY A 126 -3.04 10.42 10.29
C GLY A 126 -2.00 9.31 10.22
N ASP A 127 -2.31 8.15 10.77
CA ASP A 127 -1.52 6.93 10.63
C ASP A 127 -2.39 5.69 10.75
N TRP A 128 -1.87 4.57 10.25
CA TRP A 128 -2.38 3.22 10.48
C TRP A 128 -1.67 2.64 11.71
N LEU A 129 -2.09 3.09 12.89
CA LEU A 129 -1.47 2.72 14.16
C LEU A 129 -2.18 1.50 14.77
N TRP A 130 -1.43 0.41 14.99
CA TRP A 130 -1.91 -0.77 15.71
C TRP A 130 -0.98 -1.11 16.87
N GLY A 131 -1.51 -1.28 18.08
CA GLY A 131 -0.75 -1.76 19.24
C GLY A 131 -1.38 -2.99 19.88
N GLN A 132 -0.63 -4.07 20.02
CA GLN A 132 -1.09 -5.31 20.63
C GLN A 132 -0.17 -5.72 21.80
N ASP A 133 -0.77 -6.21 22.88
CA ASP A 133 -0.05 -6.69 24.07
C ASP A 133 0.83 -5.58 24.70
N MET A 134 0.31 -4.36 24.74
CA MET A 134 1.04 -3.16 25.19
C MET A 134 0.99 -2.98 26.71
N ARG A 135 2.01 -2.33 27.27
CA ARG A 135 2.04 -1.90 28.68
C ARG A 135 2.38 -0.42 28.81
N PHE A 136 1.54 0.35 29.49
CA PHE A 136 1.76 1.76 29.80
C PHE A 136 1.86 2.01 31.31
N GLU A 137 2.89 2.71 31.77
CA GLU A 137 3.06 3.06 33.19
C GLU A 137 3.47 4.53 33.36
N ASN A 138 2.81 5.24 34.28
CA ASN A 138 3.17 6.62 34.64
C ASN A 138 3.18 7.60 33.45
N ILE A 139 2.15 7.53 32.60
CA ILE A 139 2.02 8.40 31.44
C ILE A 139 1.25 9.67 31.83
N ALA A 140 1.93 10.81 31.81
CA ALA A 140 1.42 12.01 32.47
C ALA A 140 0.34 12.78 31.68
N LYS A 141 0.31 12.69 30.34
CA LYS A 141 -0.62 13.45 29.48
C LYS A 141 -1.60 12.55 28.72
N ALA A 142 -1.12 11.58 27.95
CA ALA A 142 -1.97 10.66 27.18
C ALA A 142 -1.19 9.42 26.71
N GLY A 143 -1.82 8.25 26.68
CA GLY A 143 -1.26 7.05 26.04
C GLY A 143 -1.02 7.27 24.54
N VAL A 144 -2.02 7.83 23.85
CA VAL A 144 -1.92 8.23 22.44
C VAL A 144 -2.50 9.62 22.20
N VAL A 145 -1.83 10.43 21.38
CA VAL A 145 -2.37 11.68 20.82
C VAL A 145 -2.71 11.45 19.35
N ILE A 146 -3.99 11.55 19.03
CA ILE A 146 -4.58 11.35 17.71
C ILE A 146 -4.74 12.70 17.03
N SER A 147 -4.39 12.77 15.75
CA SER A 147 -4.39 13.97 14.91
C SER A 147 -5.17 13.70 13.61
N ASN A 148 -5.48 14.73 12.83
CA ASN A 148 -6.22 14.63 11.57
C ASN A 148 -7.54 13.85 11.76
N GLU A 149 -8.36 14.31 12.70
CA GLU A 149 -9.68 13.72 12.98
C GLU A 149 -10.57 13.66 11.74
N GLU A 150 -11.46 12.66 11.69
CA GLU A 150 -12.41 12.45 10.58
C GLU A 150 -11.77 12.34 9.19
N ASN A 151 -10.53 11.85 9.14
CA ASN A 151 -9.83 11.46 7.93
C ASN A 151 -9.68 9.94 7.84
N VAL A 152 -9.84 9.38 6.65
CA VAL A 152 -9.80 7.92 6.43
C VAL A 152 -8.41 7.33 6.68
N TYR A 153 -7.36 8.13 6.59
CA TYR A 153 -5.98 7.73 6.87
C TYR A 153 -5.65 7.71 8.36
N THR A 154 -6.54 8.23 9.22
CA THR A 154 -6.38 8.15 10.67
C THR A 154 -7.09 6.90 11.18
N GLN A 155 -6.34 5.81 11.32
CA GLN A 155 -6.82 4.49 11.70
C GLN A 155 -6.03 4.00 12.91
N VAL A 156 -6.61 4.11 14.11
CA VAL A 156 -5.91 3.85 15.37
C VAL A 156 -6.59 2.69 16.10
N GLY A 157 -5.83 1.65 16.42
CA GLY A 157 -6.33 0.47 17.11
C GLY A 157 -5.38 -0.05 18.18
N PHE A 158 -5.94 -0.55 19.28
CA PHE A 158 -5.19 -1.28 20.31
C PHE A 158 -5.95 -2.53 20.75
N GLN A 159 -5.21 -3.59 21.07
CA GLN A 159 -5.74 -4.83 21.63
C GLN A 159 -4.89 -5.30 22.80
N ASN A 160 -5.55 -5.74 23.88
CA ASN A 160 -4.90 -6.27 25.08
C ASN A 160 -3.83 -5.34 25.68
N VAL A 161 -4.22 -4.13 26.07
CA VAL A 161 -3.35 -3.15 26.73
C VAL A 161 -3.55 -3.20 28.24
N VAL A 162 -2.46 -3.16 29.01
CA VAL A 162 -2.52 -2.91 30.45
C VAL A 162 -1.89 -1.56 30.77
N ALA A 163 -2.52 -0.81 31.67
CA ALA A 163 -2.08 0.54 31.99
C ALA A 163 -2.15 0.81 33.49
N ALA A 164 -1.17 1.54 34.02
CA ALA A 164 -1.20 2.10 35.37
C ALA A 164 -0.76 3.57 35.39
N ASN A 165 -1.40 4.36 36.25
CA ASN A 165 -1.13 5.81 36.39
C ASN A 165 -1.19 6.56 35.05
N MET A 166 -2.17 6.21 34.21
CA MET A 166 -2.42 6.82 32.89
C MET A 166 -3.88 7.29 32.82
N PRO A 167 -4.20 8.52 33.26
CA PRO A 167 -5.58 9.00 33.39
C PRO A 167 -6.27 9.23 32.04
N VAL A 168 -5.50 9.48 30.97
CA VAL A 168 -6.02 9.68 29.61
C VAL A 168 -5.43 8.60 28.72
N PHE A 169 -6.30 7.76 28.16
CA PHE A 169 -5.87 6.74 27.20
C PHE A 169 -5.60 7.38 25.83
N ALA A 170 -6.58 8.10 25.29
CA ALA A 170 -6.46 8.80 24.01
C ALA A 170 -6.84 10.27 24.15
N ARG A 171 -6.11 11.14 23.45
CA ARG A 171 -6.42 12.56 23.31
C ARG A 171 -6.48 12.92 21.84
N PHE A 172 -7.52 13.62 21.44
CA PHE A 172 -7.71 14.12 20.08
C PHE A 172 -7.20 15.56 19.99
N ARG A 173 -6.32 15.82 19.03
CA ARG A 173 -5.54 17.06 18.96
C ARG A 173 -6.41 18.24 18.56
N GLU A 174 -7.22 18.09 17.51
CA GLU A 174 -8.03 19.16 16.94
C GLU A 174 -9.23 19.52 17.83
N SER A 175 -10.01 18.52 18.25
CA SER A 175 -11.20 18.73 19.07
C SER A 175 -10.90 18.92 20.56
N GLY A 176 -9.72 18.51 21.03
CA GLY A 176 -9.38 18.45 22.46
C GLY A 176 -10.11 17.37 23.24
N ARG A 177 -10.94 16.54 22.57
CA ARG A 177 -11.66 15.42 23.17
C ARG A 177 -10.68 14.41 23.79
N THR A 178 -11.10 13.77 24.87
CA THR A 178 -10.30 12.73 25.53
C THR A 178 -11.12 11.46 25.77
N VAL A 179 -10.42 10.34 25.86
CA VAL A 179 -10.93 9.06 26.34
C VAL A 179 -10.18 8.71 27.62
N ALA A 180 -10.90 8.67 28.73
CA ALA A 180 -10.32 8.46 30.05
C ALA A 180 -9.91 7.00 30.29
N GLY A 181 -8.83 6.81 31.03
CA GLY A 181 -8.48 5.52 31.63
C GLY A 181 -9.49 5.08 32.69
N LYS A 182 -9.45 3.80 33.09
CA LYS A 182 -10.41 3.21 34.03
C LYS A 182 -9.81 2.94 35.42
N GLY A 183 -9.52 4.01 36.17
CA GLY A 183 -8.96 3.91 37.52
C GLY A 183 -7.43 3.96 37.55
N ALA A 184 -6.82 3.60 38.68
CA ALA A 184 -5.36 3.67 38.88
C ALA A 184 -4.60 2.62 38.04
N ALA A 185 -5.18 1.44 37.86
CA ALA A 185 -4.72 0.42 36.93
C ALA A 185 -5.92 -0.19 36.18
N TYR A 186 -5.77 -0.48 34.89
CA TYR A 186 -6.83 -1.02 34.06
C TYR A 186 -6.30 -1.87 32.91
N LYS A 187 -7.18 -2.71 32.38
CA LYS A 187 -6.99 -3.46 31.13
C LYS A 187 -7.93 -2.89 30.07
N VAL A 188 -7.41 -2.72 28.86
CA VAL A 188 -8.15 -2.38 27.65
C VAL A 188 -8.13 -3.62 26.77
N ASP A 189 -9.28 -4.27 26.61
CA ASP A 189 -9.39 -5.42 25.71
C ASP A 189 -9.33 -4.94 24.25
N SER A 190 -10.01 -3.82 23.94
CA SER A 190 -9.93 -3.15 22.64
C SER A 190 -10.07 -1.63 22.76
N PHE A 191 -9.38 -0.90 21.88
CA PHE A 191 -9.66 0.48 21.54
C PHE A 191 -9.59 0.65 20.03
N THR A 192 -10.51 1.41 19.44
CA THR A 192 -10.46 1.74 18.01
C THR A 192 -10.92 3.17 17.77
N TYR A 193 -10.26 3.86 16.85
CA TYR A 193 -10.71 5.10 16.26
C TYR A 193 -10.47 5.11 14.75
N GLY A 194 -11.46 5.62 14.00
CA GLY A 194 -11.38 5.83 12.56
C GLY A 194 -12.66 5.41 11.85
N LEU A 195 -12.61 5.30 10.52
CA LEU A 195 -13.76 4.92 9.71
C LEU A 195 -14.17 3.47 10.03
N THR A 196 -15.34 3.29 10.64
CA THR A 196 -15.86 2.00 11.13
C THR A 196 -17.04 1.57 10.27
N LEU A 197 -16.88 0.46 9.55
CA LEU A 197 -17.89 -0.09 8.66
C LEU A 197 -18.86 -0.97 9.46
N PRO A 198 -20.18 -0.80 9.31
CA PRO A 198 -21.15 -1.63 10.01
C PRO A 198 -21.29 -3.04 9.42
N GLY A 199 -20.74 -3.30 8.23
CA GLY A 199 -20.76 -4.60 7.57
C GLY A 199 -20.34 -4.50 6.10
N THR A 200 -20.20 -5.63 5.43
CA THR A 200 -19.89 -5.69 3.98
C THR A 200 -20.98 -4.98 3.16
N GLY A 201 -20.58 -4.28 2.09
CA GLY A 201 -21.51 -3.52 1.24
C GLY A 201 -22.01 -2.18 1.82
N ARG A 202 -21.61 -1.80 3.03
CA ARG A 202 -22.08 -0.56 3.69
C ARG A 202 -20.95 0.47 3.82
N MET A 203 -21.32 1.75 3.73
CA MET A 203 -20.37 2.86 3.94
C MET A 203 -20.09 3.05 5.44
N GLY A 204 -18.87 3.51 5.75
CA GLY A 204 -18.41 3.69 7.13
C GLY A 204 -18.84 4.99 7.77
N THR A 205 -18.69 5.06 9.09
CA THR A 205 -18.81 6.29 9.90
C THR A 205 -17.63 6.35 10.87
N TYR A 206 -17.11 7.55 11.14
CA TYR A 206 -16.03 7.71 12.12
C TYR A 206 -16.56 7.43 13.53
N ARG A 207 -15.88 6.55 14.26
CA ARG A 207 -16.26 6.16 15.62
C ARG A 207 -15.03 6.03 16.50
N THR A 208 -15.22 6.26 17.79
CA THR A 208 -14.27 5.88 18.85
C THR A 208 -14.97 4.85 19.74
N ASP A 209 -14.36 3.69 19.94
CA ASP A 209 -14.83 2.64 20.85
C ASP A 209 -13.70 2.21 21.77
N MET A 210 -14.03 1.91 23.03
CA MET A 210 -13.08 1.42 24.02
C MET A 210 -13.75 0.44 24.98
N GLN A 211 -13.24 -0.78 25.03
CA GLN A 211 -13.63 -1.81 25.98
C GLN A 211 -12.52 -1.95 27.02
N ALA A 212 -12.79 -1.47 28.24
CA ALA A 212 -11.81 -1.45 29.30
C ALA A 212 -12.42 -1.62 30.69
N ALA A 213 -11.66 -2.25 31.58
CA ALA A 213 -12.05 -2.53 32.96
C ALA A 213 -10.91 -2.23 33.95
N PRO A 214 -11.23 -1.71 35.16
CA PRO A 214 -10.23 -1.57 36.22
C PRO A 214 -9.68 -2.94 36.63
N ILE A 215 -8.40 -2.98 37.02
CA ILE A 215 -7.75 -4.19 37.57
C ILE A 215 -7.06 -3.84 38.89
N GLY A 216 -6.92 -4.83 39.78
CA GLY A 216 -6.34 -4.61 41.11
C GLY A 216 -4.82 -4.36 41.10
N ALA A 217 -4.12 -4.98 40.14
CA ALA A 217 -2.68 -4.81 39.92
C ALA A 217 -2.34 -5.15 38.47
N LEU A 218 -1.22 -4.63 37.97
CA LEU A 218 -0.71 -5.01 36.67
C LEU A 218 -0.25 -6.48 36.67
N PRO A 219 -0.50 -7.24 35.60
CA PRO A 219 0.05 -8.58 35.47
C PRO A 219 1.57 -8.55 35.29
N ALA A 220 2.19 -9.72 35.40
CA ALA A 220 3.58 -9.90 34.98
C ALA A 220 3.72 -9.60 33.48
N ALA A 221 4.90 -9.11 33.07
CA ALA A 221 5.21 -8.94 31.66
C ALA A 221 5.06 -10.29 30.92
N PRO A 222 4.49 -10.31 29.72
CA PRO A 222 4.39 -11.53 28.93
C PRO A 222 5.78 -11.97 28.43
N ALA A 223 5.87 -13.19 27.94
CA ALA A 223 7.07 -13.65 27.24
C ALA A 223 7.24 -12.88 25.90
N PRO A 224 8.48 -12.72 25.41
CA PRO A 224 8.74 -12.15 24.10
C PRO A 224 7.93 -12.83 22.98
N ALA A 225 7.45 -12.02 22.03
CA ALA A 225 6.77 -12.49 20.82
C ALA A 225 7.73 -13.22 19.88
N ILE A 226 8.99 -12.78 19.82
CA ILE A 226 10.08 -13.42 19.09
C ILE A 226 10.88 -14.30 20.05
N ARG A 227 11.06 -15.58 19.70
CA ARG A 227 11.80 -16.52 20.55
C ARG A 227 13.30 -16.26 20.45
N THR A 228 13.96 -16.18 21.60
CA THR A 228 15.42 -16.13 21.66
C THR A 228 16.05 -17.39 21.05
N LEU A 229 17.10 -17.21 20.25
CA LEU A 229 17.92 -18.30 19.74
C LEU A 229 18.71 -18.99 20.87
N PRO A 230 19.07 -20.28 20.71
CA PRO A 230 20.04 -20.93 21.58
C PRO A 230 21.39 -20.18 21.61
N PRO A 231 22.16 -20.26 22.71
CA PRO A 231 23.48 -19.64 22.80
C PRO A 231 24.39 -20.02 21.63
N VAL A 232 25.20 -19.07 21.14
CA VAL A 232 26.12 -19.28 20.01
C VAL A 232 27.09 -20.45 20.26
N SER A 233 27.42 -20.74 21.52
CA SER A 233 28.24 -21.90 21.91
C SER A 233 27.66 -23.25 21.49
N ASP A 234 26.34 -23.33 21.30
CA ASP A 234 25.62 -24.56 20.94
C ASP A 234 25.54 -24.75 19.42
N TRP A 235 25.98 -23.77 18.63
CA TRP A 235 25.81 -23.75 17.19
C TRP A 235 26.86 -24.62 16.51
N VAL A 236 26.41 -25.53 15.64
CA VAL A 236 27.31 -26.36 14.83
C VAL A 236 27.29 -25.92 13.38
N SER A 237 28.45 -25.47 12.88
CA SER A 237 28.61 -25.04 11.49
C SER A 237 28.53 -26.20 10.51
N VAL A 238 27.68 -26.09 9.49
CA VAL A 238 27.57 -27.10 8.42
C VAL A 238 28.87 -27.28 7.62
N ARG A 239 29.73 -26.26 7.56
CA ARG A 239 31.05 -26.36 6.90
C ARG A 239 31.98 -27.33 7.63
N ALA A 240 31.91 -27.37 8.96
CA ALA A 240 32.66 -28.34 9.77
C ALA A 240 32.15 -29.78 9.56
N LEU A 241 30.92 -29.93 9.05
CA LEU A 241 30.28 -31.21 8.74
C LEU A 241 30.33 -31.59 7.25
N GLY A 242 31.04 -30.79 6.44
CA GLY A 242 31.38 -31.11 5.06
C GLY A 242 30.67 -30.29 3.98
N ALA A 243 29.66 -29.49 4.33
CA ALA A 243 28.95 -28.64 3.36
C ALA A 243 29.86 -27.53 2.80
N LYS A 244 29.70 -27.19 1.52
CA LYS A 244 30.58 -26.25 0.81
C LYS A 244 29.97 -24.86 0.64
N GLY A 245 28.67 -24.76 0.36
CA GLY A 245 28.00 -23.48 0.13
C GLY A 245 28.61 -22.67 -1.01
N ASP A 246 29.06 -23.35 -2.08
CA ASP A 246 29.85 -22.78 -3.18
C ASP A 246 29.06 -22.61 -4.49
N ASP A 247 27.73 -22.75 -4.42
CA ASP A 247 26.82 -22.79 -5.57
C ASP A 247 27.23 -23.83 -6.65
N ARG A 248 27.85 -24.94 -6.26
CA ARG A 248 28.27 -26.00 -7.20
C ARG A 248 28.09 -27.39 -6.62
N THR A 249 28.60 -27.61 -5.42
CA THR A 249 28.54 -28.87 -4.71
C THR A 249 27.12 -29.17 -4.25
N ASP A 250 26.65 -30.39 -4.48
CA ASP A 250 25.41 -30.87 -3.86
C ASP A 250 25.65 -31.13 -2.38
N ASP A 251 25.14 -30.24 -1.53
CA ASP A 251 25.30 -30.24 -0.09
C ASP A 251 24.19 -31.02 0.64
N THR A 252 23.24 -31.64 -0.08
CA THR A 252 22.04 -32.29 0.50
C THR A 252 22.38 -33.24 1.64
N ALA A 253 23.32 -34.17 1.40
CA ALA A 253 23.67 -35.20 2.38
C ALA A 253 24.39 -34.60 3.61
N ALA A 254 25.25 -33.59 3.41
CA ALA A 254 25.97 -32.94 4.49
C ALA A 254 25.02 -32.11 5.37
N LEU A 255 24.09 -31.37 4.76
CA LEU A 255 23.07 -30.60 5.45
C LEU A 255 22.09 -31.49 6.21
N GLN A 256 21.57 -32.55 5.57
CA GLN A 256 20.65 -33.48 6.24
C GLN A 256 21.33 -34.15 7.43
N LYS A 257 22.59 -34.59 7.28
CA LYS A 257 23.36 -35.15 8.40
C LYS A 257 23.50 -34.15 9.55
N ALA A 258 23.81 -32.89 9.25
CA ALA A 258 23.90 -31.85 10.28
C ALA A 258 22.58 -31.68 11.03
N ILE A 259 21.47 -31.64 10.29
CA ILE A 259 20.12 -31.55 10.83
C ILE A 259 19.77 -32.79 11.65
N ASP A 260 20.22 -33.99 11.28
CA ASP A 260 19.92 -35.23 11.99
C ASP A 260 20.73 -35.37 13.28
N THR A 261 21.97 -34.85 13.33
CA THR A 261 22.89 -35.06 14.48
C THR A 261 22.98 -33.88 15.44
N HIS A 262 22.56 -32.67 15.07
CA HIS A 262 22.66 -31.50 15.93
C HIS A 262 21.35 -30.72 16.00
N ARG A 263 20.96 -30.29 17.21
CA ARG A 263 19.80 -29.43 17.43
C ARG A 263 19.93 -28.10 16.71
N THR A 264 21.02 -27.38 16.97
CA THR A 264 21.28 -26.04 16.43
C THR A 264 22.32 -26.11 15.31
N VAL A 265 21.87 -25.84 14.09
CA VAL A 265 22.67 -25.94 12.87
C VAL A 265 22.86 -24.54 12.30
N TYR A 266 24.12 -24.12 12.18
CA TYR A 266 24.49 -22.82 11.62
C TYR A 266 24.99 -22.96 10.19
N LEU A 267 24.42 -22.17 9.28
CA LEU A 267 24.80 -22.03 7.89
C LEU A 267 25.57 -20.71 7.73
N PRO A 268 26.91 -20.75 7.63
CA PRO A 268 27.68 -19.58 7.23
C PRO A 268 27.25 -19.08 5.84
N ALA A 269 27.58 -17.84 5.50
CA ALA A 269 27.37 -17.30 4.15
C ALA A 269 27.88 -18.28 3.07
N GLY A 270 27.05 -18.48 2.05
CA GLY A 270 27.21 -19.51 1.03
C GLY A 270 25.87 -19.90 0.40
N PHE A 271 25.96 -20.42 -0.82
CA PHE A 271 24.80 -20.92 -1.58
C PHE A 271 24.90 -22.44 -1.61
N TYR A 272 24.07 -23.09 -0.81
CA TYR A 272 24.10 -24.53 -0.58
C TYR A 272 23.11 -25.21 -1.53
N ARG A 273 23.63 -25.85 -2.59
CA ARG A 273 22.77 -26.55 -3.55
C ARG A 273 22.26 -27.85 -2.96
N ILE A 274 20.98 -28.15 -3.19
CA ILE A 274 20.38 -29.43 -2.82
C ILE A 274 19.69 -30.10 -4.01
N SER A 275 19.53 -31.41 -3.95
CA SER A 275 18.82 -32.22 -4.95
C SER A 275 17.60 -32.94 -4.36
N ASP A 276 17.41 -32.93 -3.05
CA ASP A 276 16.25 -33.49 -2.34
C ASP A 276 15.89 -32.65 -1.10
N THR A 277 14.69 -32.84 -0.56
CA THR A 277 14.14 -32.15 0.61
C THR A 277 15.01 -32.31 1.85
N LEU A 278 15.32 -31.20 2.52
CA LEU A 278 15.88 -31.19 3.87
C LEU A 278 14.76 -31.31 4.90
N ARG A 279 14.82 -32.33 5.76
CA ARG A 279 13.81 -32.59 6.80
C ARG A 279 14.32 -32.19 8.16
N LEU A 280 13.62 -31.25 8.79
CA LEU A 280 13.91 -30.80 10.13
C LEU A 280 13.36 -31.80 11.16
N ARG A 281 14.08 -31.99 12.25
CA ARG A 281 13.56 -32.68 13.45
C ARG A 281 12.53 -31.78 14.15
N PRO A 282 11.71 -32.33 15.07
CA PRO A 282 10.76 -31.52 15.84
C PRO A 282 11.36 -30.30 16.53
N ASP A 283 12.63 -30.39 16.96
CA ASP A 283 13.31 -29.38 17.78
C ASP A 283 14.45 -28.66 17.05
N THR A 284 14.60 -28.84 15.73
CA THR A 284 15.70 -28.25 14.95
C THR A 284 15.67 -26.73 15.02
N VAL A 285 16.84 -26.12 15.22
CA VAL A 285 17.10 -24.70 15.09
C VAL A 285 18.07 -24.51 13.93
N LEU A 286 17.59 -23.96 12.81
CA LEU A 286 18.37 -23.69 11.61
C LEU A 286 18.66 -22.19 11.53
N VAL A 287 19.94 -21.82 11.56
CA VAL A 287 20.37 -20.42 11.67
C VAL A 287 21.25 -20.03 10.49
N GLY A 288 20.90 -18.95 9.83
CA GLY A 288 21.78 -18.09 9.03
C GLY A 288 21.78 -16.68 9.62
N LEU A 289 22.60 -15.80 9.05
CA LEU A 289 22.71 -14.40 9.52
C LEU A 289 22.43 -13.37 8.43
N HIS A 290 22.10 -13.83 7.21
CA HIS A 290 21.80 -12.97 6.08
C HIS A 290 21.17 -13.79 4.94
N PRO A 291 19.87 -13.64 4.64
CA PRO A 291 19.11 -14.47 3.72
C PRO A 291 19.43 -14.21 2.23
N SER A 292 20.09 -13.10 1.89
CA SER A 292 20.65 -12.90 0.54
C SER A 292 22.04 -13.52 0.37
N LEU A 293 22.83 -13.68 1.44
CA LEU A 293 24.18 -14.25 1.38
C LEU A 293 24.23 -15.74 1.79
N THR A 294 23.24 -16.21 2.54
CA THR A 294 23.09 -17.59 3.00
C THR A 294 21.83 -18.17 2.37
N GLN A 295 21.98 -18.97 1.33
CA GLN A 295 20.84 -19.51 0.57
C GLN A 295 20.87 -21.03 0.49
N ILE A 296 19.71 -21.67 0.67
CA ILE A 296 19.47 -23.05 0.26
C ILE A 296 18.89 -22.99 -1.15
N VAL A 297 19.59 -23.58 -2.12
CA VAL A 297 19.29 -23.43 -3.54
C VAL A 297 18.89 -24.77 -4.14
N LEU A 298 17.72 -24.84 -4.75
CA LEU A 298 17.30 -25.97 -5.58
C LEU A 298 17.60 -25.63 -7.05
N PRO A 299 18.55 -26.30 -7.73
CA PRO A 299 18.84 -26.04 -9.14
C PRO A 299 17.61 -26.24 -10.04
N ASP A 300 17.52 -25.47 -11.13
CA ASP A 300 16.49 -25.67 -12.16
C ASP A 300 16.55 -27.10 -12.73
N GLY A 301 15.39 -27.69 -13.05
CA GLY A 301 15.33 -29.01 -13.65
C GLY A 301 15.64 -30.16 -12.68
N SER A 302 15.65 -29.92 -11.37
CA SER A 302 15.97 -30.95 -10.36
C SER A 302 14.99 -32.13 -10.46
N PRO A 303 15.44 -33.37 -10.80
CA PRO A 303 14.54 -34.46 -11.22
C PRO A 303 13.42 -34.79 -10.22
N ALA A 304 13.70 -34.72 -8.92
CA ALA A 304 12.73 -35.03 -7.88
C ALA A 304 11.57 -34.01 -7.76
N PHE A 305 11.73 -32.82 -8.35
CA PHE A 305 10.82 -31.68 -8.28
C PHE A 305 10.12 -31.39 -9.62
N GLN A 306 10.31 -32.25 -10.62
CA GLN A 306 9.70 -32.13 -11.95
C GLN A 306 8.35 -32.84 -12.05
N GLY A 307 7.57 -32.44 -13.06
CA GLY A 307 6.34 -33.12 -13.49
C GLY A 307 5.12 -32.81 -12.63
N VAL A 308 4.02 -33.51 -12.92
CA VAL A 308 2.75 -33.34 -12.20
C VAL A 308 2.77 -34.21 -10.94
N GLY A 309 2.51 -33.59 -9.78
CA GLY A 309 2.37 -34.32 -8.53
C GLY A 309 2.18 -33.40 -7.34
N ALA A 310 2.03 -34.01 -6.16
CA ALA A 310 1.98 -33.30 -4.89
C ALA A 310 3.23 -32.41 -4.69
N PRO A 311 3.09 -31.29 -3.97
CA PRO A 311 4.22 -30.43 -3.61
C PRO A 311 5.34 -31.24 -2.98
N LYS A 312 6.58 -30.86 -3.29
CA LYS A 312 7.79 -31.37 -2.67
C LYS A 312 8.57 -30.19 -2.12
N ALA A 313 8.86 -30.25 -0.82
CA ALA A 313 9.50 -29.16 -0.11
C ALA A 313 11.00 -29.07 -0.40
N VAL A 314 11.55 -27.86 -0.46
CA VAL A 314 13.01 -27.66 -0.35
C VAL A 314 13.42 -27.88 1.11
N VAL A 315 12.71 -27.24 2.05
CA VAL A 315 12.83 -27.48 3.50
C VAL A 315 11.47 -27.87 4.08
N GLU A 316 11.44 -28.93 4.89
CA GLU A 316 10.22 -29.49 5.49
C GLU A 316 10.38 -29.61 7.02
N SER A 317 9.49 -28.97 7.78
CA SER A 317 9.48 -29.13 9.24
C SER A 317 8.75 -30.39 9.68
N ALA A 318 9.15 -30.99 10.81
CA ALA A 318 8.38 -32.04 11.46
C ALA A 318 7.02 -31.55 11.97
N GLN A 319 6.01 -32.42 11.87
CA GLN A 319 4.65 -32.10 12.31
C GLN A 319 4.58 -31.91 13.84
N GLY A 320 3.94 -30.83 14.30
CA GLY A 320 3.73 -30.55 15.72
C GLY A 320 4.99 -30.16 16.52
N GLY A 321 6.16 -30.09 15.89
CA GLY A 321 7.42 -29.67 16.53
C GLY A 321 7.45 -28.20 16.93
N ASP A 322 8.55 -27.74 17.50
CA ASP A 322 8.82 -26.35 17.90
C ASP A 322 10.07 -25.78 17.22
N ALA A 323 10.37 -26.26 16.02
CA ALA A 323 11.52 -25.86 15.22
C ALA A 323 11.61 -24.33 15.00
N ILE A 324 12.84 -23.86 14.82
CA ILE A 324 13.17 -22.47 14.48
C ILE A 324 13.93 -22.45 13.15
N VAL A 325 13.55 -21.56 12.24
CA VAL A 325 14.31 -21.23 11.03
C VAL A 325 14.56 -19.73 11.01
N GLN A 326 15.82 -19.29 10.98
CA GLN A 326 16.15 -17.88 11.03
C GLN A 326 17.26 -17.47 10.05
N GLY A 327 17.12 -16.29 9.42
CA GLY A 327 18.21 -15.59 8.74
C GLY A 327 18.73 -16.25 7.46
N ILE A 328 17.89 -17.04 6.78
CA ILE A 328 18.25 -17.79 5.57
C ILE A 328 17.36 -17.43 4.37
N GLY A 329 17.95 -17.51 3.19
CA GLY A 329 17.24 -17.48 1.92
C GLY A 329 16.90 -18.90 1.47
N ILE A 330 15.73 -19.07 0.86
CA ILE A 330 15.37 -20.32 0.18
C ILE A 330 15.05 -19.98 -1.27
N ASN A 331 15.78 -20.58 -2.20
CA ASN A 331 15.65 -20.34 -3.63
C ASN A 331 15.24 -21.64 -4.34
N SER A 332 13.99 -21.72 -4.79
CA SER A 332 13.48 -22.85 -5.58
C SER A 332 13.79 -22.75 -7.08
N ASN A 333 14.48 -21.68 -7.51
CA ASN A 333 14.66 -21.24 -8.89
C ASN A 333 13.33 -21.20 -9.67
N GLY A 334 13.34 -21.25 -11.01
CA GLY A 334 12.16 -20.98 -11.84
C GLY A 334 11.56 -22.21 -12.54
N ALA A 335 12.30 -23.30 -12.67
CA ALA A 335 11.92 -24.47 -13.46
C ALA A 335 11.77 -25.75 -12.60
N ASN A 336 11.14 -25.65 -11.44
CA ASN A 336 10.88 -26.78 -10.53
C ASN A 336 9.39 -26.88 -10.16
N GLN A 337 8.58 -27.49 -11.03
CA GLN A 337 7.10 -27.43 -10.98
C GLN A 337 6.46 -27.90 -9.67
N ARG A 338 7.11 -28.82 -8.96
CA ARG A 338 6.61 -29.37 -7.69
C ARG A 338 7.19 -28.68 -6.46
N ALA A 339 8.10 -27.73 -6.62
CA ALA A 339 8.76 -27.09 -5.49
C ALA A 339 7.78 -26.24 -4.67
N THR A 340 7.85 -26.40 -3.35
CA THR A 340 7.45 -25.41 -2.35
C THR A 340 8.69 -25.11 -1.50
N ALA A 341 9.01 -23.85 -1.25
CA ALA A 341 10.30 -23.53 -0.66
C ALA A 341 10.36 -23.95 0.82
N LEU A 342 9.38 -23.58 1.63
CA LEU A 342 9.24 -24.04 3.01
C LEU A 342 7.87 -24.67 3.25
N LEU A 343 7.86 -25.98 3.55
CA LEU A 343 6.66 -26.68 4.00
C LEU A 343 6.66 -26.77 5.53
N TRP A 344 5.79 -25.99 6.16
CA TRP A 344 5.73 -25.83 7.61
C TRP A 344 4.53 -26.57 8.21
N LYS A 345 4.83 -27.43 9.16
CA LYS A 345 3.93 -28.33 9.87
C LYS A 345 4.19 -28.31 11.39
N ALA A 346 5.21 -27.55 11.82
CA ALA A 346 5.54 -27.38 13.23
C ALA A 346 4.42 -26.62 13.96
N GLY A 347 4.25 -26.89 15.25
CA GLY A 347 3.13 -26.42 16.06
C GLY A 347 3.24 -24.97 16.54
N ALA A 348 2.32 -24.57 17.41
CA ALA A 348 2.13 -23.18 17.85
C ALA A 348 3.33 -22.52 18.55
N LYS A 349 4.33 -23.30 18.98
CA LYS A 349 5.55 -22.76 19.63
C LYS A 349 6.69 -22.54 18.64
N SER A 350 6.56 -23.01 17.40
CA SER A 350 7.61 -22.93 16.38
C SER A 350 7.80 -21.50 15.84
N MET A 351 8.92 -21.23 15.16
CA MET A 351 9.23 -19.89 14.65
C MET A 351 9.93 -19.90 13.28
N VAL A 352 9.56 -18.95 12.42
CA VAL A 352 10.31 -18.58 11.21
C VAL A 352 10.58 -17.08 11.27
N ASN A 353 11.83 -16.65 11.29
CA ASN A 353 12.19 -15.22 11.41
C ASN A 353 13.25 -14.81 10.38
N ASP A 354 13.18 -13.62 9.79
CA ASP A 354 14.19 -13.09 8.86
C ASP A 354 14.48 -14.06 7.68
N VAL A 355 13.41 -14.58 7.06
CA VAL A 355 13.50 -15.54 5.94
C VAL A 355 13.04 -14.90 4.64
N LYS A 356 13.90 -15.02 3.62
CA LYS A 356 13.59 -14.58 2.26
C LYS A 356 13.34 -15.76 1.32
N PHE A 357 12.24 -15.73 0.59
CA PHE A 357 11.96 -16.65 -0.50
C PHE A 357 12.40 -16.05 -1.83
N GLN A 358 13.56 -16.48 -2.32
CA GLN A 358 14.22 -15.93 -3.50
C GLN A 358 13.51 -16.39 -4.79
N GLY A 359 13.70 -15.63 -5.88
CA GLY A 359 13.22 -16.06 -7.21
C GLY A 359 12.85 -14.91 -8.14
N GLY A 360 12.49 -13.74 -7.62
CA GLY A 360 12.15 -12.56 -8.42
C GLY A 360 12.86 -11.30 -7.93
N HIS A 361 12.10 -10.24 -7.69
CA HIS A 361 12.63 -8.92 -7.37
C HIS A 361 13.53 -8.91 -6.13
N GLY A 362 14.61 -8.12 -6.20
CA GLY A 362 15.60 -8.03 -5.12
C GLY A 362 16.44 -9.29 -4.86
N THR A 363 16.35 -10.32 -5.71
CA THR A 363 17.18 -11.54 -5.62
C THR A 363 18.59 -11.28 -6.17
N ASN A 364 19.62 -11.67 -5.41
CA ASN A 364 21.01 -11.64 -5.86
C ASN A 364 21.50 -13.05 -6.22
N LEU A 365 22.26 -13.15 -7.31
CA LEU A 365 23.00 -14.34 -7.71
C LEU A 365 24.28 -14.48 -6.89
N PHE A 366 24.89 -15.68 -6.97
CA PHE A 366 26.11 -16.00 -6.22
C PHE A 366 27.29 -15.06 -6.53
N ASP A 367 27.35 -14.49 -7.73
CA ASP A 367 28.36 -13.50 -8.14
C ASP A 367 28.04 -12.06 -7.71
N GLY A 368 26.92 -11.85 -7.00
CA GLY A 368 26.45 -10.56 -6.52
C GLY A 368 25.61 -9.76 -7.53
N THR A 369 25.42 -10.26 -8.75
CA THR A 369 24.53 -9.60 -9.73
C THR A 369 23.05 -9.79 -9.36
N ARG A 370 22.19 -8.85 -9.77
CA ARG A 370 20.74 -8.93 -9.51
C ARG A 370 20.03 -9.73 -10.58
N VAL A 371 19.03 -10.50 -10.18
CA VAL A 371 18.08 -11.15 -11.10
C VAL A 371 17.16 -10.09 -11.71
N ILE A 372 16.95 -10.17 -13.03
CA ILE A 372 15.91 -9.44 -13.75
C ILE A 372 14.87 -10.48 -14.18
N PRO A 373 13.68 -10.54 -13.55
CA PRO A 373 12.69 -11.58 -13.84
C PRO A 373 11.94 -11.34 -15.17
N TYR A 374 12.37 -10.38 -15.99
CA TYR A 374 11.65 -9.93 -17.18
C TYR A 374 12.45 -10.11 -18.47
N ASN A 375 11.81 -10.71 -19.47
CA ASN A 375 12.20 -10.59 -20.87
C ASN A 375 12.06 -9.14 -21.37
N ASN A 376 12.47 -8.89 -22.62
CA ASN A 376 12.57 -7.53 -23.17
C ASN A 376 11.26 -6.72 -23.23
N ASN A 377 10.09 -7.37 -23.13
CA ASN A 377 8.78 -6.72 -23.14
C ASN A 377 8.00 -6.91 -21.83
N ALA A 378 8.64 -7.42 -20.77
CA ALA A 378 8.05 -7.66 -19.45
C ALA A 378 6.78 -8.52 -19.47
N THR A 379 6.77 -9.58 -20.27
CA THR A 379 5.64 -10.54 -20.37
C THR A 379 5.96 -11.93 -19.85
N GLY A 380 7.16 -12.14 -19.30
CA GLY A 380 7.64 -13.42 -18.77
C GLY A 380 9.13 -13.37 -18.43
N ASP A 381 9.67 -14.48 -17.92
CA ASP A 381 11.10 -14.61 -17.64
C ASP A 381 11.95 -14.61 -18.94
N PRO A 382 13.22 -14.13 -18.92
CA PRO A 382 14.14 -14.28 -20.05
C PRO A 382 14.39 -15.72 -20.48
N ASP A 383 14.38 -16.67 -19.53
CA ASP A 383 14.48 -18.10 -19.80
C ASP A 383 13.07 -18.72 -19.91
N ALA A 384 12.71 -19.16 -21.11
CA ALA A 384 11.40 -19.76 -21.38
C ALA A 384 11.13 -21.06 -20.59
N ALA A 385 12.16 -21.72 -20.04
CA ALA A 385 11.98 -22.87 -19.15
C ALA A 385 11.45 -22.46 -17.77
N ARG A 386 11.67 -21.21 -17.36
CA ARG A 386 11.22 -20.65 -16.09
C ARG A 386 9.85 -20.02 -16.27
N ARG A 387 8.82 -20.73 -15.83
CA ARG A 387 7.44 -20.28 -15.94
C ARG A 387 7.02 -19.59 -14.65
N TRP A 388 6.68 -18.30 -14.72
CA TRP A 388 5.96 -17.60 -13.66
C TRP A 388 4.69 -18.36 -13.25
N ASP A 389 4.38 -18.41 -11.95
CA ASP A 389 3.29 -19.24 -11.41
C ASP A 389 3.38 -20.71 -11.89
N GLY A 390 4.61 -21.21 -11.89
CA GLY A 390 4.94 -22.57 -12.29
C GLY A 390 5.14 -23.53 -11.12
N GLN A 391 5.20 -23.02 -9.88
CA GLN A 391 5.56 -23.76 -8.67
C GLN A 391 4.49 -23.63 -7.59
N TYR A 392 4.60 -24.42 -6.52
CA TYR A 392 3.75 -24.27 -5.33
C TYR A 392 4.25 -23.09 -4.47
N ALA A 393 3.62 -22.89 -3.31
CA ALA A 393 3.85 -21.71 -2.51
C ALA A 393 5.30 -21.56 -2.03
N SER A 394 5.74 -20.31 -1.83
CA SER A 394 7.02 -20.03 -1.20
C SER A 394 7.02 -20.54 0.24
N LEU A 395 6.04 -20.08 1.02
CA LEU A 395 5.74 -20.62 2.34
C LEU A 395 4.41 -21.35 2.31
N TRP A 396 4.40 -22.62 2.70
CA TRP A 396 3.17 -23.37 2.92
C TRP A 396 3.08 -23.87 4.35
N VAL A 397 2.22 -23.25 5.16
CA VAL A 397 1.84 -23.73 6.49
C VAL A 397 0.63 -24.65 6.38
N THR A 398 0.75 -25.91 6.80
CA THR A 398 -0.34 -26.88 6.67
C THR A 398 -0.29 -28.03 7.65
N GLN A 399 -1.27 -28.92 7.59
CA GLN A 399 -1.34 -30.17 8.39
C GLN A 399 -1.21 -29.91 9.90
N GLY A 400 -1.91 -28.88 10.39
CA GLY A 400 -1.84 -28.45 11.79
C GLY A 400 -0.62 -27.58 12.13
N GLY A 401 0.09 -27.03 11.14
CA GLY A 401 1.16 -26.06 11.35
C GLY A 401 0.68 -24.74 11.98
N GLY A 402 1.54 -24.08 12.74
CA GLY A 402 1.31 -22.79 13.39
C GLY A 402 2.63 -22.16 13.84
N GLY A 403 2.59 -21.24 14.80
CA GLY A 403 3.77 -20.55 15.34
C GLY A 403 3.90 -19.09 14.92
N THR A 404 5.08 -18.51 15.16
CA THR A 404 5.37 -17.10 14.84
C THR A 404 6.18 -17.01 13.55
N PHE A 405 5.72 -16.19 12.61
CA PHE A 405 6.41 -15.87 11.37
C PHE A 405 6.70 -14.37 11.37
N ALA A 406 7.96 -13.97 11.44
CA ALA A 406 8.34 -12.57 11.58
C ALA A 406 9.35 -12.15 10.51
N ASN A 407 9.25 -10.89 10.07
CA ASN A 407 10.14 -10.30 9.06
C ASN A 407 10.33 -11.24 7.86
N ILE A 408 9.24 -11.55 7.15
CA ILE A 408 9.22 -12.50 6.03
C ILE A 408 9.14 -11.74 4.71
N TRP A 409 9.97 -12.11 3.72
CA TRP A 409 9.86 -11.55 2.37
C TRP A 409 9.76 -12.63 1.30
N SER A 410 8.70 -12.60 0.49
CA SER A 410 8.52 -13.47 -0.67
C SER A 410 8.35 -12.66 -1.96
N PRO A 411 9.43 -12.34 -2.69
CA PRO A 411 9.35 -11.72 -4.01
C PRO A 411 9.54 -12.74 -5.15
N SER A 412 8.88 -13.91 -5.11
CA SER A 412 9.11 -14.98 -6.09
C SER A 412 7.96 -15.13 -7.08
N THR A 413 8.14 -14.59 -8.30
CA THR A 413 7.14 -14.67 -9.37
C THR A 413 6.83 -16.10 -9.83
N PHE A 414 7.66 -17.08 -9.45
CA PHE A 414 7.46 -18.50 -9.82
C PHE A 414 6.53 -19.25 -8.87
N ALA A 415 6.49 -18.85 -7.59
CA ALA A 415 5.68 -19.50 -6.58
C ALA A 415 4.22 -19.10 -6.67
N HIS A 416 3.32 -19.96 -6.21
CA HIS A 416 1.93 -19.57 -6.02
C HIS A 416 1.19 -20.38 -4.94
N PRO A 417 0.45 -19.69 -4.04
CA PRO A 417 0.59 -18.26 -3.72
C PRO A 417 1.98 -17.96 -3.13
N GLY A 418 2.29 -16.71 -2.78
CA GLY A 418 3.51 -16.45 -2.01
C GLY A 418 3.47 -17.14 -0.65
N ILE A 419 2.42 -16.86 0.13
CA ILE A 419 2.16 -17.54 1.40
C ILE A 419 0.83 -18.27 1.32
N LEU A 420 0.85 -19.59 1.60
CA LEU A 420 -0.34 -20.42 1.77
C LEU A 420 -0.42 -20.91 3.21
N ILE A 421 -1.50 -20.60 3.91
CA ILE A 421 -1.85 -21.21 5.19
C ILE A 421 -3.11 -22.06 4.94
N SER A 422 -3.03 -23.36 5.21
CA SER A 422 -4.18 -24.23 5.00
C SER A 422 -4.32 -25.31 6.07
N ASP A 423 -5.52 -25.85 6.24
CA ASP A 423 -5.76 -27.08 7.00
C ASP A 423 -5.16 -27.06 8.42
N THR A 424 -5.38 -25.95 9.13
CA THR A 424 -4.86 -25.77 10.47
C THR A 424 -5.81 -24.98 11.37
N LYS A 425 -5.91 -25.43 12.62
CA LYS A 425 -6.53 -24.68 13.73
C LYS A 425 -5.51 -24.31 14.80
N THR A 426 -4.25 -24.71 14.57
CA THR A 426 -3.14 -24.40 15.46
C THR A 426 -2.91 -22.90 15.41
N PRO A 427 -2.84 -22.21 16.56
CA PRO A 427 -2.58 -20.79 16.58
C PRO A 427 -1.29 -20.44 15.83
N GLY A 428 -1.38 -19.40 15.00
CA GLY A 428 -0.25 -18.86 14.28
C GLY A 428 -0.39 -17.37 14.08
N ARG A 429 0.74 -16.69 13.88
CA ARG A 429 0.77 -15.26 13.58
C ARG A 429 1.87 -14.91 12.60
N ILE A 430 1.57 -13.96 11.72
CA ILE A 430 2.54 -13.26 10.90
C ILE A 430 2.74 -11.86 11.50
N ILE A 431 3.99 -11.44 11.69
CA ILE A 431 4.38 -10.11 12.15
C ILE A 431 5.34 -9.53 11.11
N GLN A 432 4.88 -8.53 10.36
CA GLN A 432 5.60 -7.92 9.26
C GLN A 432 6.00 -8.91 8.15
N ALA A 433 5.24 -8.89 7.07
CA ALA A 433 5.57 -9.67 5.89
C ALA A 433 5.35 -8.86 4.62
N SER A 434 6.31 -8.94 3.71
CA SER A 434 6.18 -8.46 2.34
C SER A 434 5.98 -9.64 1.41
N VAL A 435 4.83 -9.73 0.74
CA VAL A 435 4.49 -10.83 -0.16
C VAL A 435 4.09 -10.25 -1.50
N GLU A 436 4.97 -10.40 -2.49
CA GLU A 436 4.98 -9.51 -3.65
C GLU A 436 5.25 -10.27 -4.95
N HIS A 437 4.68 -9.77 -6.05
CA HIS A 437 4.97 -10.18 -7.43
C HIS A 437 4.49 -11.59 -7.81
N HIS A 438 3.48 -12.16 -7.14
CA HIS A 438 2.92 -13.46 -7.51
C HIS A 438 1.75 -13.29 -8.49
N VAL A 439 1.68 -14.13 -9.52
CA VAL A 439 0.78 -13.89 -10.67
C VAL A 439 -0.72 -13.90 -10.30
N ARG A 440 -1.12 -14.80 -9.40
CA ARG A 440 -2.54 -15.05 -9.09
C ARG A 440 -2.96 -14.55 -7.71
N SER A 441 -2.16 -14.82 -6.68
CA SER A 441 -2.46 -14.40 -5.30
C SER A 441 -1.19 -14.30 -4.47
N GLU A 442 -1.12 -13.27 -3.63
CA GLU A 442 0.02 -13.02 -2.73
C GLU A 442 -0.10 -13.89 -1.47
N ILE A 443 -1.18 -13.70 -0.68
CA ILE A 443 -1.46 -14.46 0.54
C ILE A 443 -2.79 -15.20 0.43
N THR A 444 -2.81 -16.49 0.77
CA THR A 444 -4.04 -17.30 0.79
C THR A 444 -4.20 -18.07 2.10
N LEU A 445 -5.39 -17.99 2.70
CA LEU A 445 -5.83 -18.80 3.83
C LEU A 445 -6.97 -19.72 3.38
N ASN A 446 -6.89 -21.02 3.72
CA ASN A 446 -7.92 -22.00 3.34
C ASN A 446 -8.16 -23.06 4.43
N ARG A 447 -9.36 -23.09 5.02
CA ARG A 447 -9.68 -23.96 6.17
C ARG A 447 -8.75 -23.69 7.37
N VAL A 448 -8.69 -22.42 7.76
CA VAL A 448 -7.81 -21.91 8.81
C VAL A 448 -8.64 -21.36 9.97
N SER A 449 -8.18 -21.58 11.21
CA SER A 449 -8.69 -20.89 12.39
C SER A 449 -7.59 -20.45 13.35
N ASN A 450 -7.85 -19.37 14.10
CA ASN A 450 -6.98 -18.83 15.16
C ASN A 450 -5.68 -18.22 14.65
N TRP A 451 -5.76 -17.40 13.60
CA TRP A 451 -4.60 -16.76 13.00
C TRP A 451 -4.65 -15.23 13.06
N GLU A 452 -3.49 -14.62 13.22
CA GLU A 452 -3.30 -13.17 13.22
C GLU A 452 -2.31 -12.78 12.12
N LEU A 453 -2.67 -11.83 11.27
CA LEU A 453 -1.78 -11.22 10.29
C LEU A 453 -1.59 -9.77 10.70
N LEU A 454 -0.40 -9.43 11.20
CA LEU A 454 -0.05 -8.12 11.73
C LEU A 454 0.98 -7.48 10.80
N ALA A 455 0.67 -6.30 10.26
CA ALA A 455 1.45 -5.62 9.22
C ALA A 455 1.71 -6.47 7.95
N PRO A 456 0.73 -7.20 7.38
CA PRO A 456 0.93 -7.82 6.08
C PRO A 456 0.92 -6.75 4.97
N GLN A 457 2.02 -6.66 4.24
CA GLN A 457 2.14 -5.87 3.03
C GLN A 457 2.17 -6.80 1.81
N THR A 458 1.46 -6.37 0.77
CA THR A 458 1.38 -7.10 -0.49
C THR A 458 1.54 -6.16 -1.66
N GLU A 459 2.17 -6.64 -2.74
CA GLU A 459 2.48 -5.80 -3.88
C GLU A 459 2.29 -6.53 -5.21
N GLY A 460 1.51 -5.93 -6.12
CA GLY A 460 1.39 -6.37 -7.50
C GLY A 460 1.97 -5.39 -8.52
N GLU A 461 2.82 -5.90 -9.43
CA GLU A 461 3.33 -5.16 -10.58
C GLU A 461 2.60 -5.52 -11.89
N GLY A 462 2.53 -4.57 -12.84
CA GLY A 462 1.75 -4.70 -14.07
C GLY A 462 2.23 -5.75 -15.07
N GLY A 463 3.44 -6.29 -14.96
CA GLY A 463 3.95 -7.31 -15.88
C GLY A 463 3.43 -8.72 -15.56
N GLU A 464 3.54 -9.10 -14.30
CA GLU A 464 3.34 -10.43 -13.75
C GLU A 464 2.07 -10.54 -12.91
N SER A 465 1.69 -9.48 -12.18
CA SER A 465 0.64 -9.51 -11.14
C SER A 465 -0.57 -8.63 -11.48
N GLY A 466 -0.81 -8.41 -12.78
CA GLY A 466 -1.86 -7.51 -13.27
C GLY A 466 -3.29 -7.87 -12.81
N ASP A 467 -3.52 -9.10 -12.37
CA ASP A 467 -4.80 -9.59 -11.83
C ASP A 467 -4.66 -10.24 -10.44
N ALA A 468 -3.51 -10.10 -9.79
CA ALA A 468 -3.23 -10.76 -8.51
C ALA A 468 -4.15 -10.26 -7.39
N THR A 469 -4.69 -11.20 -6.62
CA THR A 469 -5.39 -10.91 -5.36
C THR A 469 -4.38 -10.78 -4.24
N ALA A 470 -4.40 -9.67 -3.50
CA ALA A 470 -3.47 -9.45 -2.39
C ALA A 470 -3.73 -10.45 -1.23
N LEU A 471 -4.99 -10.59 -0.81
CA LEU A 471 -5.34 -11.54 0.26
C LEU A 471 -6.60 -12.30 -0.09
N GLU A 472 -6.52 -13.62 0.03
CA GLU A 472 -7.66 -14.50 -0.19
C GLU A 472 -7.92 -15.35 1.05
N ILE A 473 -9.16 -15.38 1.53
CA ILE A 473 -9.56 -16.18 2.69
C ILE A 473 -10.75 -17.06 2.31
N ARG A 474 -10.59 -18.37 2.49
CA ARG A 474 -11.56 -19.39 2.12
C ARG A 474 -11.88 -20.31 3.29
N ASP A 475 -13.15 -20.60 3.53
CA ASP A 475 -13.61 -21.63 4.47
C ASP A 475 -12.99 -21.50 5.88
N SER A 476 -12.80 -20.27 6.36
CA SER A 476 -11.97 -19.97 7.54
C SER A 476 -12.72 -19.13 8.58
N ASP A 477 -12.27 -19.19 9.84
CA ASP A 477 -12.86 -18.44 10.94
C ASP A 477 -11.87 -17.98 12.00
N ASN A 478 -12.25 -17.00 12.82
CA ASN A 478 -11.41 -16.42 13.88
C ASN A 478 -10.02 -16.00 13.37
N ILE A 479 -10.03 -15.05 12.43
CA ILE A 479 -8.81 -14.45 11.86
C ILE A 479 -8.81 -12.95 12.16
N LEU A 480 -7.69 -12.45 12.66
CA LEU A 480 -7.41 -11.03 12.75
C LEU A 480 -6.46 -10.63 11.61
N VAL A 481 -6.82 -9.57 10.89
CA VAL A 481 -5.94 -8.89 9.95
C VAL A 481 -5.80 -7.46 10.42
N ALA A 482 -4.60 -7.05 10.85
CA ALA A 482 -4.33 -5.72 11.41
C ALA A 482 -3.21 -5.01 10.62
N ASN A 483 -3.41 -3.73 10.31
CA ASN A 483 -2.48 -2.91 9.51
C ASN A 483 -2.16 -3.55 8.15
N PHE A 484 -3.19 -3.97 7.42
CA PHE A 484 -3.00 -4.55 6.10
C PHE A 484 -2.73 -3.47 5.05
N HIS A 485 -1.68 -3.66 4.26
CA HIS A 485 -1.34 -2.81 3.13
C HIS A 485 -1.42 -3.59 1.82
N GLY A 486 -2.51 -3.37 1.07
CA GLY A 486 -2.75 -3.96 -0.24
C GLY A 486 -2.35 -3.03 -1.37
N TYR A 487 -1.19 -3.26 -1.97
CA TYR A 487 -0.55 -2.31 -2.87
C TYR A 487 -0.43 -2.79 -4.33
N ARG A 488 -0.55 -1.86 -5.29
CA ARG A 488 -0.31 -2.13 -6.74
C ARG A 488 0.53 -1.01 -7.36
N VAL A 489 1.84 -1.21 -7.49
CA VAL A 489 2.83 -0.12 -7.57
C VAL A 489 2.81 0.61 -8.89
N THR A 490 3.45 0.07 -9.93
CA THR A 490 3.73 0.82 -11.15
C THR A 490 3.25 0.06 -12.37
N ARG A 491 2.93 0.82 -13.44
CA ARG A 491 2.75 0.30 -14.81
C ARG A 491 1.55 -0.62 -15.02
N THR A 492 0.78 -0.89 -13.97
CA THR A 492 -0.54 -1.49 -14.05
C THR A 492 -1.39 -0.70 -15.05
N ARG A 493 -2.10 -1.39 -15.95
CA ARG A 493 -2.92 -0.78 -17.01
C ARG A 493 -4.43 -0.91 -16.77
N LYS A 494 -4.83 -1.66 -15.74
CA LYS A 494 -6.23 -1.90 -15.34
C LYS A 494 -6.36 -2.10 -13.84
N ALA A 495 -7.52 -1.76 -13.29
CA ALA A 495 -7.83 -2.13 -11.91
C ALA A 495 -8.10 -3.64 -11.79
N ALA A 496 -7.63 -4.25 -10.71
CA ALA A 496 -8.10 -5.55 -10.26
C ALA A 496 -9.40 -5.38 -9.45
N PRO A 497 -10.30 -6.37 -9.38
CA PRO A 497 -11.64 -6.13 -8.83
C PRO A 497 -11.66 -5.84 -7.31
N ALA A 498 -10.79 -6.48 -6.53
CA ALA A 498 -10.65 -6.23 -5.10
C ALA A 498 -9.25 -6.61 -4.60
N ALA A 499 -8.76 -5.98 -3.55
CA ALA A 499 -7.51 -6.37 -2.89
C ALA A 499 -7.69 -7.69 -2.13
N ILE A 500 -8.80 -7.79 -1.39
CA ILE A 500 -9.13 -8.93 -0.55
C ILE A 500 -10.34 -9.67 -1.14
N THR A 501 -10.30 -10.99 -1.17
CA THR A 501 -11.46 -11.82 -1.55
C THR A 501 -11.81 -12.83 -0.48
N LEU A 502 -13.10 -12.94 -0.17
CA LEU A 502 -13.62 -13.78 0.90
C LEU A 502 -14.60 -14.82 0.34
N TYR A 503 -14.44 -16.06 0.79
CA TYR A 503 -15.29 -17.20 0.41
C TYR A 503 -15.64 -18.00 1.66
N ASN A 504 -16.93 -18.05 1.99
CA ASN A 504 -17.48 -18.87 3.06
C ASN A 504 -16.72 -18.67 4.39
N VAL A 505 -16.64 -17.41 4.84
CA VAL A 505 -15.91 -17.02 6.04
C VAL A 505 -16.86 -16.54 7.14
N ARG A 506 -16.37 -16.55 8.38
CA ARG A 506 -17.06 -15.94 9.53
C ARG A 506 -16.02 -15.48 10.55
N ASP A 507 -16.35 -14.48 11.37
CA ASP A 507 -15.43 -14.00 12.42
C ASP A 507 -14.05 -13.61 11.88
N ILE A 508 -14.07 -12.86 10.77
CA ILE A 508 -12.87 -12.22 10.22
C ILE A 508 -12.89 -10.77 10.64
N ARG A 509 -11.85 -10.36 11.38
CA ARG A 509 -11.74 -9.03 11.98
C ARG A 509 -10.65 -8.26 11.22
N PHE A 510 -11.06 -7.23 10.51
CA PHE A 510 -10.13 -6.30 9.86
C PHE A 510 -9.95 -5.06 10.74
N ARG A 511 -8.71 -4.75 11.05
CA ARG A 511 -8.29 -3.55 11.77
C ARG A 511 -7.28 -2.82 10.90
N ASN A 512 -7.53 -1.55 10.63
CA ASN A 512 -6.67 -0.71 9.81
C ASN A 512 -6.32 -1.31 8.43
N VAL A 513 -7.14 -1.02 7.43
CA VAL A 513 -6.95 -1.49 6.05
C VAL A 513 -6.58 -0.32 5.16
N HIS A 514 -5.45 -0.45 4.49
CA HIS A 514 -4.92 0.47 3.50
C HIS A 514 -4.85 -0.21 2.13
N VAL A 515 -5.54 0.34 1.13
CA VAL A 515 -5.52 -0.19 -0.24
C VAL A 515 -5.29 0.94 -1.23
N ASN A 516 -4.12 0.96 -1.86
CA ASN A 516 -3.75 2.03 -2.78
C ASN A 516 -3.00 1.49 -4.01
N GLY A 517 -2.68 2.38 -4.94
CA GLY A 517 -1.75 2.10 -6.04
C GLY A 517 -0.60 3.10 -6.08
N GLU A 518 -0.75 4.25 -5.43
CA GLU A 518 0.14 5.39 -5.56
C GLU A 518 1.55 5.09 -5.04
N SER A 519 2.55 5.34 -5.89
CA SER A 519 3.98 5.17 -5.62
C SER A 519 4.75 6.41 -6.04
N GLY A 520 5.83 6.66 -5.32
CA GLY A 520 6.90 7.53 -5.78
C GLY A 520 7.81 6.92 -6.84
N LEU A 521 8.26 7.78 -7.76
CA LEU A 521 9.45 7.59 -8.59
C LEU A 521 10.37 8.80 -8.44
N GLY A 522 11.55 8.58 -7.88
CA GLY A 522 12.67 9.52 -7.94
C GLY A 522 13.43 9.40 -9.25
N THR A 523 13.61 10.50 -9.99
CA THR A 523 14.38 10.49 -11.25
C THR A 523 15.05 11.84 -11.51
N CYS A 524 16.06 11.84 -12.38
CA CYS A 524 16.71 13.04 -12.90
C CYS A 524 16.66 13.01 -14.43
N ASP A 525 16.32 14.13 -15.03
CA ASP A 525 16.29 14.29 -16.48
C ASP A 525 16.74 15.70 -16.89
N GLU A 526 16.52 16.10 -18.15
CA GLU A 526 16.88 17.42 -18.67
C GLU A 526 16.24 18.60 -17.90
N ASN A 527 15.20 18.34 -17.10
CA ASN A 527 14.52 19.32 -16.25
C ASN A 527 14.96 19.22 -14.78
N GLY A 528 16.08 18.54 -14.49
CA GLY A 528 16.64 18.36 -13.15
C GLY A 528 16.05 17.18 -12.39
N CYS A 529 16.47 16.99 -11.14
CA CYS A 529 16.00 15.90 -10.29
C CYS A 529 14.68 16.23 -9.61
N ALA A 530 13.76 15.27 -9.57
CA ALA A 530 12.48 15.39 -8.86
C ALA A 530 11.89 14.02 -8.53
N THR A 531 10.82 14.05 -7.74
CA THR A 531 10.00 12.88 -7.38
C THR A 531 8.61 13.08 -7.94
N PHE A 532 8.05 12.06 -8.60
CA PHE A 532 6.65 12.01 -8.98
C PHE A 532 5.95 10.93 -8.17
N LEU A 533 4.84 11.27 -7.52
CA LEU A 533 4.30 10.48 -6.41
C LEU A 533 3.09 9.62 -6.81
N ARG A 534 2.86 9.46 -8.13
CA ARG A 534 1.68 8.77 -8.66
C ARG A 534 1.98 7.96 -9.93
N VAL A 535 2.92 7.03 -9.90
CA VAL A 535 3.30 6.25 -11.11
C VAL A 535 2.34 5.10 -11.48
N THR A 536 1.11 5.14 -10.96
CA THR A 536 -0.01 4.34 -11.44
C THR A 536 -1.32 5.09 -11.28
N LYS A 537 -2.23 4.84 -12.22
CA LYS A 537 -3.62 5.31 -12.19
C LYS A 537 -4.59 4.25 -11.67
N PHE A 538 -4.18 2.99 -11.54
CA PHE A 538 -5.09 1.84 -11.45
C PHE A 538 -4.88 0.98 -10.18
N PRO A 539 -5.33 1.46 -9.00
CA PRO A 539 -5.39 0.62 -7.79
C PRO A 539 -6.43 -0.51 -7.93
N TYR A 540 -6.63 -1.29 -6.88
CA TYR A 540 -7.78 -2.20 -6.80
C TYR A 540 -9.10 -1.42 -6.88
N SER A 541 -10.12 -1.95 -7.53
CA SER A 541 -11.45 -1.35 -7.49
C SER A 541 -11.92 -1.34 -6.04
N ASN A 542 -12.14 -2.48 -5.39
CA ASN A 542 -12.64 -2.55 -4.02
C ASN A 542 -11.55 -2.91 -3.00
N ALA A 543 -11.75 -2.60 -1.71
CA ALA A 543 -10.89 -3.17 -0.67
C ALA A 543 -11.17 -4.67 -0.53
N ILE A 544 -12.44 -5.03 -0.34
CA ILE A 544 -12.87 -6.41 -0.14
C ILE A 544 -13.99 -6.76 -1.11
N ARG A 545 -13.96 -7.99 -1.63
CA ARG A 545 -15.10 -8.66 -2.25
C ARG A 545 -15.49 -9.90 -1.45
N ASP A 546 -16.69 -9.88 -0.91
CA ASP A 546 -17.35 -11.06 -0.36
C ASP A 546 -18.05 -11.79 -1.50
N VAL A 547 -17.41 -12.83 -2.01
CA VAL A 547 -17.91 -13.59 -3.15
C VAL A 547 -19.13 -14.42 -2.76
N THR A 548 -19.19 -14.90 -1.52
CA THR A 548 -20.29 -15.71 -1.01
C THR A 548 -21.61 -14.97 -1.02
N HIS A 549 -21.60 -13.67 -0.70
CA HIS A 549 -22.81 -12.85 -0.63
C HIS A 549 -22.95 -11.87 -1.81
N GLY A 550 -21.96 -11.77 -2.70
CA GLY A 550 -21.98 -10.83 -3.82
C GLY A 550 -21.89 -9.36 -3.38
N LEU A 551 -21.16 -9.09 -2.30
CA LEU A 551 -21.03 -7.76 -1.71
C LEU A 551 -19.61 -7.23 -1.84
N ASP A 552 -19.48 -5.92 -2.08
CA ASP A 552 -18.20 -5.22 -2.18
C ASP A 552 -18.05 -4.21 -1.02
N VAL A 553 -16.88 -4.16 -0.39
CA VAL A 553 -16.46 -3.05 0.47
C VAL A 553 -15.77 -2.01 -0.40
N ARG A 554 -16.44 -0.86 -0.57
CA ARG A 554 -15.98 0.21 -1.48
C ARG A 554 -14.91 1.13 -0.87
N GLU A 555 -14.94 1.30 0.44
CA GLU A 555 -13.92 2.08 1.14
C GLU A 555 -12.58 1.35 1.01
N ARG A 556 -11.58 2.02 0.40
CA ARG A 556 -10.20 1.51 0.31
C ARG A 556 -9.41 1.70 1.62
N GLU A 557 -9.89 2.62 2.44
CA GLU A 557 -9.29 3.02 3.71
C GLU A 557 -10.33 2.84 4.81
N PHE A 558 -10.06 2.00 5.82
CA PHE A 558 -10.93 1.92 6.99
C PHE A 558 -10.28 1.29 8.22
N ALA A 559 -10.67 1.77 9.41
CA ALA A 559 -10.13 1.31 10.68
C ALA A 559 -10.75 0.00 11.18
N VAL A 560 -12.05 -0.24 10.93
CA VAL A 560 -12.76 -1.40 11.50
C VAL A 560 -13.78 -1.99 10.54
N LEU A 561 -13.70 -3.32 10.35
CA LEU A 561 -14.77 -4.14 9.80
C LEU A 561 -14.73 -5.53 10.43
N ASP A 562 -15.88 -6.00 10.92
CA ASP A 562 -16.06 -7.39 11.35
C ASP A 562 -16.97 -8.12 10.36
N VAL A 563 -16.44 -9.15 9.71
CA VAL A 563 -17.17 -9.95 8.72
C VAL A 563 -17.89 -11.10 9.42
N GLN A 564 -19.22 -11.05 9.34
CA GLN A 564 -20.12 -12.07 9.88
C GLN A 564 -20.46 -13.12 8.82
N ALA A 565 -20.85 -14.32 9.27
CA ALA A 565 -21.25 -15.42 8.38
C ALA A 565 -22.48 -15.08 7.51
N THR A 566 -23.33 -14.16 7.98
CA THR A 566 -24.56 -13.76 7.29
C THR A 566 -24.67 -12.23 7.42
N PRO A 567 -24.31 -11.48 6.37
CA PRO A 567 -24.42 -10.03 6.39
C PRO A 567 -25.87 -9.58 6.29
N ASP A 568 -26.17 -8.41 6.86
CA ASP A 568 -27.48 -7.78 6.70
C ASP A 568 -27.75 -7.39 5.24
N PRO A 569 -29.02 -7.37 4.79
CA PRO A 569 -29.38 -6.86 3.47
C PRO A 569 -28.91 -5.42 3.25
N VAL A 570 -28.37 -5.14 2.07
CA VAL A 570 -27.91 -3.80 1.67
C VAL A 570 -28.89 -3.21 0.66
N THR A 571 -29.41 -2.02 0.95
CA THR A 571 -30.23 -1.24 0.00
C THR A 571 -29.38 -0.15 -0.64
N PRO A 572 -29.25 -0.11 -1.98
CA PRO A 572 -28.50 0.94 -2.67
C PRO A 572 -29.09 2.33 -2.42
N ALA A 573 -28.26 3.29 -2.02
CA ALA A 573 -28.64 4.69 -1.92
C ALA A 573 -28.86 5.30 -3.31
N ARG A 574 -29.82 6.21 -3.40
CA ARG A 574 -30.16 6.92 -4.63
C ARG A 574 -30.38 8.39 -4.32
N PHE A 575 -29.89 9.25 -5.21
CA PHE A 575 -30.18 10.68 -5.21
C PHE A 575 -30.65 11.07 -6.61
N GLY A 576 -31.95 10.88 -6.86
CA GLY A 576 -32.58 11.12 -8.17
C GLY A 576 -33.02 9.84 -8.86
N GLY A 577 -32.91 9.82 -10.19
CA GLY A 577 -33.30 8.68 -11.02
C GLY A 577 -32.43 7.43 -10.82
N PRO A 578 -32.82 6.28 -11.41
CA PRO A 578 -32.01 5.08 -11.38
C PRO A 578 -30.66 5.29 -12.07
N VAL A 579 -29.65 4.52 -11.65
CA VAL A 579 -28.38 4.41 -12.38
C VAL A 579 -28.55 3.38 -13.50
N GLU A 580 -28.45 3.84 -14.74
CA GLU A 580 -28.63 3.03 -15.94
C GLU A 580 -27.28 2.69 -16.56
N LYS A 581 -27.09 1.43 -16.95
CA LYS A 581 -25.92 1.00 -17.73
C LYS A 581 -26.17 1.29 -19.20
N LEU A 582 -25.34 2.12 -19.81
CA LEU A 582 -25.47 2.56 -21.20
C LEU A 582 -24.65 1.69 -22.17
N ALA A 583 -23.45 1.30 -21.75
CA ALA A 583 -22.53 0.45 -22.51
C ALA A 583 -21.57 -0.29 -21.56
N ALA A 584 -20.99 -1.40 -22.01
CA ALA A 584 -20.09 -2.25 -21.24
C ALA A 584 -18.98 -2.84 -22.12
N ASP A 585 -18.23 -3.80 -21.56
CA ASP A 585 -17.15 -4.58 -22.22
C ASP A 585 -15.91 -3.75 -22.59
N PHE A 586 -15.67 -2.68 -21.84
CA PHE A 586 -14.46 -1.88 -21.97
C PHE A 586 -13.31 -2.43 -21.12
N HIS A 587 -12.07 -2.07 -21.49
CA HIS A 587 -10.91 -2.42 -20.67
C HIS A 587 -10.78 -1.52 -19.43
N SER A 588 -10.76 -0.20 -19.65
CA SER A 588 -10.79 0.83 -18.61
C SER A 588 -11.10 2.19 -19.24
N ILE A 589 -12.37 2.62 -19.25
CA ILE A 589 -12.72 3.92 -19.85
C ILE A 589 -12.45 5.10 -18.92
N GLY A 590 -12.20 6.26 -19.53
CA GLY A 590 -11.97 7.51 -18.81
C GLY A 590 -11.63 8.66 -19.76
N GLY A 591 -11.14 9.76 -19.21
CA GLY A 591 -10.64 10.89 -19.98
C GLY A 591 -11.70 11.53 -20.88
N GLY A 592 -12.96 11.51 -20.45
CA GLY A 592 -14.08 11.99 -21.24
C GLY A 592 -14.32 13.49 -21.17
N ALA A 593 -15.04 14.01 -22.17
CA ALA A 593 -15.48 15.39 -22.27
C ALA A 593 -16.84 15.46 -22.99
N VAL A 594 -17.57 16.55 -22.83
CA VAL A 594 -18.91 16.74 -23.43
C VAL A 594 -18.90 17.93 -24.38
N ASP A 595 -19.54 17.77 -25.55
CA ASP A 595 -19.70 18.85 -26.53
C ASP A 595 -20.88 19.79 -26.19
N ALA A 596 -21.03 20.87 -26.94
CA ALA A 596 -22.12 21.83 -26.76
C ALA A 596 -23.54 21.24 -26.97
N ASP A 597 -23.65 20.10 -27.67
CA ASP A 597 -24.92 19.39 -27.88
C ASP A 597 -25.19 18.35 -26.78
N GLY A 598 -24.29 18.23 -25.79
CA GLY A 598 -24.39 17.29 -24.68
C GLY A 598 -23.95 15.87 -25.01
N ARG A 599 -23.24 15.63 -26.12
CA ARG A 599 -22.69 14.32 -26.47
C ARG A 599 -21.41 14.06 -25.68
N LEU A 600 -21.31 12.88 -25.10
CA LEU A 600 -20.12 12.45 -24.36
C LEU A 600 -19.11 11.85 -25.33
N TYR A 601 -17.84 12.24 -25.19
CA TYR A 601 -16.68 11.60 -25.80
C TYR A 601 -15.81 11.00 -24.70
N PHE A 602 -15.21 9.83 -24.92
CA PHE A 602 -14.35 9.18 -23.92
C PHE A 602 -13.37 8.20 -24.56
N ILE A 603 -12.39 7.75 -23.79
CA ILE A 603 -11.30 6.91 -24.28
C ILE A 603 -11.39 5.52 -23.66
N ASP A 604 -11.20 4.48 -24.48
CA ASP A 604 -10.73 3.17 -24.01
C ASP A 604 -9.24 3.04 -24.37
N ARG A 605 -8.37 3.24 -23.37
CA ARG A 605 -6.93 3.49 -23.58
C ARG A 605 -6.20 2.27 -24.12
N GLN A 606 -6.50 1.08 -23.61
CA GLN A 606 -5.80 -0.15 -24.01
C GLN A 606 -5.98 -0.43 -25.50
N PHE A 607 -7.16 -0.12 -26.03
CA PHE A 607 -7.48 -0.25 -27.46
C PHE A 607 -7.24 1.04 -28.25
N GLN A 608 -6.86 2.13 -27.59
CA GLN A 608 -6.57 3.44 -28.20
C GLN A 608 -7.76 4.02 -28.99
N ARG A 609 -8.98 3.72 -28.53
CA ARG A 609 -10.22 4.16 -29.17
C ARG A 609 -10.81 5.37 -28.47
N ILE A 610 -11.24 6.33 -29.28
CA ILE A 610 -12.08 7.46 -28.84
C ILE A 610 -13.52 7.13 -29.24
N TRP A 611 -14.39 7.04 -28.25
CA TRP A 611 -15.81 6.76 -28.38
C TRP A 611 -16.65 8.03 -28.26
N ARG A 612 -17.86 7.99 -28.80
CA ARG A 612 -18.93 8.95 -28.57
C ARG A 612 -20.18 8.21 -28.08
N TRP A 613 -20.87 8.81 -27.12
CA TRP A 613 -22.21 8.41 -26.70
C TRP A 613 -23.21 9.56 -26.87
N SER A 614 -24.37 9.23 -27.43
CA SER A 614 -25.56 10.09 -27.43
C SER A 614 -26.83 9.23 -27.41
N GLU A 615 -27.96 9.79 -26.97
CA GLU A 615 -29.24 9.06 -27.00
C GLU A 615 -29.66 8.61 -28.40
N ALA A 616 -29.41 9.46 -29.41
CA ALA A 616 -29.83 9.22 -30.79
C ALA A 616 -28.90 8.26 -31.54
N GLY A 617 -27.58 8.45 -31.41
CA GLY A 617 -26.56 7.66 -32.13
C GLY A 617 -26.10 6.41 -31.40
N ARG A 618 -26.46 6.26 -30.11
CA ARG A 618 -25.89 5.26 -29.20
C ARG A 618 -24.35 5.37 -29.18
N LEU A 619 -23.66 4.24 -29.04
CA LEU A 619 -22.21 4.16 -28.89
C LEU A 619 -21.55 4.09 -30.26
N GLU A 620 -20.60 4.98 -30.54
CA GLU A 620 -19.92 5.09 -31.83
C GLU A 620 -18.40 5.30 -31.66
N ILE A 621 -17.60 4.73 -32.56
CA ILE A 621 -16.16 5.01 -32.62
C ILE A 621 -15.94 6.29 -33.42
N VAL A 622 -15.30 7.28 -32.79
CA VAL A 622 -14.92 8.56 -33.41
C VAL A 622 -13.51 8.50 -33.98
N ARG A 623 -12.62 7.76 -33.31
CA ARG A 623 -11.25 7.52 -33.76
C ARG A 623 -10.73 6.19 -33.26
N ASP A 624 -10.05 5.45 -34.14
CA ASP A 624 -9.30 4.23 -33.82
C ASP A 624 -7.90 4.38 -34.44
N ALA A 625 -6.99 5.00 -33.70
CA ALA A 625 -5.65 5.32 -34.17
C ALA A 625 -4.62 5.02 -33.08
N ALA A 626 -3.46 4.50 -33.48
CA ALA A 626 -2.38 4.09 -32.57
C ALA A 626 -1.59 5.27 -31.96
N LEU A 627 -2.29 6.22 -31.36
CA LEU A 627 -1.77 7.48 -30.83
C LEU A 627 -1.84 7.56 -29.30
N ASP A 628 -2.11 6.45 -28.60
CA ASP A 628 -2.16 6.33 -27.12
C ASP A 628 -2.87 7.51 -26.41
N PRO A 629 -4.16 7.78 -26.72
CA PRO A 629 -4.92 8.85 -26.11
C PRO A 629 -5.15 8.58 -24.62
N VAL A 630 -5.12 9.63 -23.79
CA VAL A 630 -5.22 9.53 -22.32
C VAL A 630 -6.38 10.36 -21.74
N ASN A 631 -6.46 11.65 -22.10
CA ASN A 631 -7.53 12.55 -21.65
C ASN A 631 -7.99 13.47 -22.79
N LEU A 632 -9.28 13.79 -22.80
CA LEU A 632 -9.92 14.67 -23.78
C LEU A 632 -10.35 16.00 -23.16
N THR A 633 -10.36 17.04 -23.99
CA THR A 633 -11.17 18.24 -23.79
C THR A 633 -11.72 18.73 -25.14
N ILE A 634 -12.66 19.67 -25.13
CA ILE A 634 -13.32 20.16 -26.35
C ILE A 634 -13.27 21.68 -26.37
N ASP A 635 -12.93 22.23 -27.53
CA ASP A 635 -12.94 23.67 -27.75
C ASP A 635 -14.34 24.18 -28.17
N ARG A 636 -14.55 25.50 -28.17
CA ARG A 636 -15.86 26.11 -28.51
C ARG A 636 -16.30 25.82 -29.95
N SER A 637 -15.36 25.51 -30.83
CA SER A 637 -15.60 25.14 -32.23
C SER A 637 -15.94 23.67 -32.43
N GLY A 638 -15.92 22.87 -31.35
CA GLY A 638 -16.24 21.45 -31.35
C GLY A 638 -15.08 20.55 -31.78
N ASN A 639 -13.83 21.04 -31.76
CA ASN A 639 -12.66 20.20 -31.96
C ASN A 639 -12.31 19.47 -30.67
N LEU A 640 -12.00 18.19 -30.77
CA LEU A 640 -11.43 17.41 -29.67
C LEU A 640 -9.94 17.74 -29.56
N LEU A 641 -9.52 18.19 -28.39
CA LEU A 641 -8.12 18.21 -27.98
C LEU A 641 -7.83 16.93 -27.21
N VAL A 642 -6.78 16.23 -27.62
CA VAL A 642 -6.39 14.93 -27.07
C VAL A 642 -5.00 15.04 -26.46
N LEU A 643 -4.89 14.74 -25.16
CA LEU A 643 -3.61 14.48 -24.51
C LEU A 643 -3.23 13.01 -24.75
N SER A 644 -2.02 12.79 -25.25
CA SER A 644 -1.44 11.47 -25.54
C SER A 644 -0.15 11.26 -24.76
N SER A 645 0.10 10.02 -24.32
CA SER A 645 1.41 9.63 -23.75
C SER A 645 2.50 9.35 -24.78
N GLN A 646 2.23 9.49 -26.09
CA GLN A 646 3.24 9.32 -27.13
C GLN A 646 4.32 10.41 -27.07
N GLY A 647 5.58 10.01 -27.26
CA GLY A 647 6.75 10.89 -27.25
C GLY A 647 7.39 11.05 -25.87
N ARG A 648 8.53 11.75 -25.80
CA ARG A 648 9.32 11.93 -24.56
C ARG A 648 8.57 12.74 -23.49
N ASN A 649 7.78 13.73 -23.92
CA ASN A 649 7.07 14.68 -23.06
C ASN A 649 5.54 14.59 -23.22
N GLY A 650 5.03 13.49 -23.77
CA GLY A 650 3.66 13.43 -24.25
C GLY A 650 3.44 14.30 -25.50
N THR A 651 2.25 14.19 -26.08
CA THR A 651 1.85 14.95 -27.28
C THR A 651 0.41 15.44 -27.10
N VAL A 652 0.12 16.64 -27.57
CA VAL A 652 -1.26 17.13 -27.69
C VAL A 652 -1.58 17.30 -29.16
N TYR A 653 -2.74 16.80 -29.58
CA TYR A 653 -3.24 16.98 -30.94
C TYR A 653 -4.73 17.28 -30.92
N SER A 654 -5.22 17.83 -32.02
CA SER A 654 -6.62 18.18 -32.21
C SER A 654 -7.17 17.64 -33.51
N PHE A 655 -8.45 17.30 -33.52
CA PHE A 655 -9.21 17.01 -34.72
C PHE A 655 -10.70 17.31 -34.50
N LYS A 656 -11.45 17.48 -35.60
CA LYS A 656 -12.89 17.68 -35.56
C LYS A 656 -13.62 16.33 -35.71
N PRO A 657 -14.51 15.93 -34.80
CA PRO A 657 -15.28 14.69 -34.97
C PRO A 657 -16.03 14.65 -36.31
N GLY A 658 -15.96 13.51 -37.00
CA GLY A 658 -16.59 13.31 -38.31
C GLY A 658 -15.77 13.75 -39.52
N THR A 659 -14.57 14.32 -39.33
CA THR A 659 -13.63 14.54 -40.45
C THR A 659 -12.79 13.30 -40.75
N PRO A 660 -12.19 13.19 -41.96
CA PRO A 660 -11.33 12.07 -42.31
C PRO A 660 -10.18 11.84 -41.31
N ASP A 661 -9.78 10.58 -41.13
CA ASP A 661 -8.75 10.24 -40.14
C ASP A 661 -7.38 10.89 -40.39
N THR A 662 -7.09 11.25 -41.63
CA THR A 662 -5.87 11.97 -42.01
C THR A 662 -5.86 13.44 -41.55
N GLN A 663 -7.00 14.00 -41.14
CA GLN A 663 -7.09 15.36 -40.63
C GLN A 663 -6.86 15.40 -39.12
N MET A 664 -5.68 15.85 -38.75
CA MET A 664 -5.25 16.06 -37.37
C MET A 664 -4.21 17.18 -37.33
N THR A 665 -4.24 17.98 -36.26
CA THR A 665 -3.26 19.03 -36.02
C THR A 665 -2.53 18.74 -34.71
N VAL A 666 -1.22 18.54 -34.77
CA VAL A 666 -0.37 18.48 -33.57
C VAL A 666 -0.23 19.89 -33.00
N ILE A 667 -0.45 20.05 -31.70
CA ILE A 667 -0.39 21.33 -31.00
C ILE A 667 0.95 21.41 -30.28
N ALA A 668 1.78 22.37 -30.68
CA ALA A 668 3.02 22.67 -29.97
C ALA A 668 2.72 23.48 -28.69
N PRO A 669 3.46 23.26 -27.59
CA PRO A 669 3.32 24.09 -26.39
C PRO A 669 3.88 25.50 -26.65
N THR A 670 3.16 26.51 -26.18
CA THR A 670 3.54 27.94 -26.26
C THR A 670 3.71 28.53 -24.87
N PRO A 671 4.48 29.63 -24.71
CA PRO A 671 4.52 30.36 -23.44
C PRO A 671 3.13 30.76 -22.95
N VAL A 672 2.90 30.67 -21.64
CA VAL A 672 1.62 31.05 -21.04
C VAL A 672 1.29 32.51 -21.31
N ALA A 673 0.15 32.75 -21.94
CA ALA A 673 -0.36 34.10 -22.19
C ALA A 673 -1.11 34.66 -20.97
N ARG A 674 -0.95 35.95 -20.68
CA ARG A 674 -1.70 36.65 -19.61
C ARG A 674 -2.94 37.31 -20.19
N GLY A 675 -4.02 37.35 -19.42
CA GLY A 675 -5.23 38.12 -19.75
C GLY A 675 -6.12 37.51 -20.84
N THR A 676 -6.00 36.21 -21.11
CA THR A 676 -6.89 35.48 -22.02
C THR A 676 -8.21 35.12 -21.32
N ASP A 677 -9.31 35.05 -22.09
CA ASP A 677 -10.61 34.50 -21.64
C ASP A 677 -10.78 33.02 -22.05
N ALA A 678 -9.66 32.33 -22.28
CA ALA A 678 -9.66 30.92 -22.60
C ALA A 678 -9.97 30.09 -21.35
N ALA A 679 -10.77 29.03 -21.47
CA ALA A 679 -11.00 28.11 -20.37
C ALA A 679 -9.73 27.31 -20.09
N VAL A 680 -9.30 27.26 -18.83
CA VAL A 680 -8.14 26.48 -18.39
C VAL A 680 -8.59 25.08 -18.06
N THR A 681 -8.02 24.09 -18.75
CA THR A 681 -8.27 22.66 -18.54
C THR A 681 -7.29 22.12 -17.52
N MET A 682 -7.76 21.43 -16.47
CA MET A 682 -6.92 20.93 -15.38
C MET A 682 -7.21 19.47 -15.00
N PRO A 683 -6.21 18.72 -14.51
CA PRO A 683 -6.42 17.45 -13.82
C PRO A 683 -7.46 17.57 -12.71
N VAL A 684 -8.41 16.63 -12.67
CA VAL A 684 -9.47 16.63 -11.65
C VAL A 684 -8.96 16.08 -10.32
N ASN A 685 -8.05 15.11 -10.34
CA ASN A 685 -7.59 14.39 -9.16
C ASN A 685 -6.06 14.32 -9.07
N TRP A 686 -5.54 14.50 -7.87
CA TRP A 686 -4.11 14.71 -7.58
C TRP A 686 -3.63 13.77 -6.48
N TRP A 687 -2.31 13.62 -6.35
CA TRP A 687 -1.67 12.94 -5.23
C TRP A 687 -0.41 13.70 -4.82
N ASN A 688 -0.39 14.25 -3.61
CA ASN A 688 0.75 15.00 -3.09
C ASN A 688 1.00 14.64 -1.62
N ASN A 689 1.98 13.78 -1.36
CA ASN A 689 2.20 13.18 -0.04
C ASN A 689 3.64 13.32 0.49
N GLY A 690 4.52 14.03 -0.22
CA GLY A 690 5.88 14.34 0.22
C GLY A 690 6.89 13.18 0.25
N GLU A 691 6.52 11.99 -0.23
CA GLU A 691 7.33 10.76 -0.15
C GLU A 691 8.78 10.91 -0.67
N PHE A 692 9.69 10.14 -0.08
CA PHE A 692 11.16 10.12 -0.29
C PHE A 692 11.96 11.34 0.15
N ARG A 693 11.30 12.34 0.76
CA ARG A 693 11.97 13.53 1.28
C ARG A 693 11.73 13.60 2.77
N ASP A 694 12.76 14.01 3.48
CA ASP A 694 12.63 14.44 4.86
C ASP A 694 11.83 15.75 4.90
N GLN A 695 10.65 15.71 5.50
CA GLN A 695 9.72 16.83 5.57
C GLN A 695 9.80 17.61 6.88
N ILE A 696 10.66 17.21 7.83
CA ILE A 696 10.80 17.97 9.07
C ILE A 696 11.56 19.27 8.79
N ASP A 697 10.98 20.39 9.20
CA ASP A 697 11.70 21.66 9.21
C ASP A 697 12.62 21.68 10.45
N PRO A 698 13.96 21.74 10.31
CA PRO A 698 14.88 21.72 11.44
C PRO A 698 14.85 23.00 12.27
N GLU A 699 14.28 24.11 11.78
CA GLU A 699 14.14 25.35 12.54
C GLU A 699 12.91 25.30 13.45
N SER A 700 11.75 24.92 12.88
CA SER A 700 10.49 24.84 13.64
C SER A 700 10.22 23.49 14.30
N TYR A 701 10.96 22.44 13.93
CA TYR A 701 10.74 21.03 14.28
C TYR A 701 9.33 20.52 13.96
N ARG A 702 8.71 21.10 12.94
CA ARG A 702 7.36 20.77 12.47
C ARG A 702 7.45 20.14 11.09
N PHE A 703 6.61 19.14 10.85
CA PHE A 703 6.35 18.67 9.50
C PHE A 703 5.43 19.64 8.74
N THR A 704 5.75 19.90 7.48
CA THR A 704 4.84 20.63 6.58
C THR A 704 3.59 19.79 6.37
N THR A 705 2.39 20.27 6.67
CA THR A 705 1.15 19.47 6.52
C THR A 705 0.86 19.16 5.04
N LEU A 706 0.09 18.10 4.78
CA LEU A 706 -0.34 17.74 3.42
C LEU A 706 -1.14 18.87 2.74
N GLU A 707 -2.00 19.56 3.49
CA GLU A 707 -2.76 20.73 3.00
C GLU A 707 -1.81 21.88 2.58
N GLU A 708 -0.85 22.25 3.42
CA GLU A 708 0.14 23.29 3.09
C GLU A 708 0.98 22.90 1.86
N MET A 709 1.36 21.63 1.78
CA MET A 709 2.12 21.07 0.66
C MET A 709 1.31 21.17 -0.64
N PHE A 710 0.05 20.74 -0.60
CA PHE A 710 -0.85 20.77 -1.75
C PHE A 710 -1.13 22.22 -2.20
N ALA A 711 -1.48 23.12 -1.28
CA ALA A 711 -1.70 24.53 -1.59
C ALA A 711 -0.47 25.20 -2.23
N ARG A 712 0.72 24.95 -1.68
CA ARG A 712 1.99 25.47 -2.22
C ARG A 712 2.23 24.98 -3.65
N ASP A 713 2.01 23.69 -3.92
CA ASP A 713 2.33 23.11 -5.21
C ASP A 713 1.30 23.45 -6.29
N MET A 714 0.03 23.59 -5.90
CA MET A 714 -1.06 24.05 -6.77
C MET A 714 -0.94 25.53 -7.16
N ALA A 715 -0.30 26.36 -6.31
CA ALA A 715 -0.06 27.77 -6.60
C ALA A 715 1.11 28.01 -7.60
N LYS A 716 1.83 26.97 -8.05
CA LYS A 716 2.98 27.11 -8.96
C LYS A 716 2.54 27.22 -10.43
N PRO A 717 2.79 28.35 -11.12
CA PRO A 717 2.42 28.50 -12.53
C PRO A 717 3.27 27.61 -13.42
N LYS A 718 2.65 27.04 -14.44
CA LYS A 718 3.35 26.36 -15.53
C LYS A 718 3.86 27.42 -16.51
N ALA A 719 5.01 27.15 -17.14
CA ALA A 719 5.66 28.09 -18.05
C ALA A 719 5.08 28.02 -19.48
N LEU A 720 4.59 26.84 -19.86
CA LEU A 720 4.05 26.55 -21.19
C LEU A 720 2.62 26.02 -21.10
N GLU A 721 1.87 26.14 -22.19
CA GLU A 721 0.52 25.63 -22.37
C GLU A 721 0.26 25.23 -23.83
N TYR A 722 -0.69 24.32 -24.04
CA TYR A 722 -1.21 23.95 -25.34
C TYR A 722 -2.51 24.71 -25.58
N VAL A 723 -2.58 25.47 -26.66
CA VAL A 723 -3.74 26.31 -27.00
C VAL A 723 -4.57 25.62 -28.07
N SER A 724 -5.89 25.55 -27.89
CA SER A 724 -6.80 24.98 -28.89
C SER A 724 -6.71 25.75 -30.22
N PRO A 725 -7.03 25.11 -31.37
CA PRO A 725 -6.99 25.78 -32.67
C PRO A 725 -7.83 27.07 -32.74
N ASP A 726 -8.93 27.13 -31.99
CA ASP A 726 -9.80 28.33 -31.91
C ASP A 726 -9.45 29.29 -30.76
N GLY A 727 -8.41 28.99 -29.98
CA GLY A 727 -7.93 29.80 -28.86
C GLY A 727 -8.86 29.82 -27.64
N SER A 728 -9.94 29.05 -27.62
CA SER A 728 -10.94 29.10 -26.56
C SER A 728 -10.62 28.25 -25.32
N VAL A 729 -9.68 27.31 -25.44
CA VAL A 729 -9.25 26.40 -24.38
C VAL A 729 -7.73 26.35 -24.32
N VAL A 730 -7.19 26.32 -23.10
CA VAL A 730 -5.77 26.05 -22.85
C VAL A 730 -5.60 24.85 -21.93
N LEU A 731 -4.58 24.04 -22.20
CA LEU A 731 -4.12 22.95 -21.35
C LEU A 731 -2.69 23.28 -20.90
N PRO A 732 -2.44 23.64 -19.63
CA PRO A 732 -1.09 23.81 -19.11
C PRO A 732 -0.17 22.63 -19.46
N ALA A 733 1.11 22.88 -19.70
CA ALA A 733 2.07 21.82 -19.99
C ALA A 733 2.71 21.34 -18.67
N TRP A 734 2.11 20.30 -18.07
CA TRP A 734 2.69 19.64 -16.90
C TRP A 734 3.98 18.90 -17.25
N ARG A 735 4.92 18.86 -16.30
CA ARG A 735 6.15 18.09 -16.44
C ARG A 735 5.78 16.61 -16.63
N VAL A 736 6.43 15.98 -17.60
CA VAL A 736 6.31 14.54 -17.84
C VAL A 736 7.57 13.83 -17.37
N PHE A 737 7.39 12.89 -16.45
CA PHE A 737 8.43 11.99 -15.96
C PHE A 737 8.44 10.76 -16.86
N ALA A 738 9.58 10.51 -17.52
CA ALA A 738 9.73 9.37 -18.43
C ALA A 738 10.62 8.29 -17.84
N GLN A 739 10.24 7.04 -18.09
CA GLN A 739 11.06 5.86 -17.85
C GLN A 739 11.09 5.00 -19.11
N GLY A 740 12.27 4.54 -19.54
CA GLY A 740 12.45 3.80 -20.78
C GLY A 740 12.42 4.67 -22.05
N PRO A 741 12.44 4.06 -23.25
CA PRO A 741 12.56 4.76 -24.53
C PRO A 741 11.34 5.64 -24.87
N SER A 742 11.45 6.45 -25.93
CA SER A 742 10.40 7.36 -26.41
C SER A 742 9.19 6.65 -27.06
N ASP A 743 9.30 5.34 -27.31
CA ASP A 743 8.30 4.51 -27.97
C ASP A 743 7.35 3.80 -26.98
N HIS A 744 6.50 2.90 -27.51
CA HIS A 744 5.49 2.15 -26.77
C HIS A 744 6.02 1.28 -25.60
N ARG A 745 7.33 1.06 -25.51
CA ARG A 745 7.96 0.34 -24.39
C ARG A 745 8.15 1.26 -23.18
N GLY A 746 8.28 2.57 -23.42
CA GLY A 746 8.43 3.57 -22.37
C GLY A 746 7.17 3.76 -21.52
N ARG A 747 7.34 4.48 -20.41
CA ARG A 747 6.26 4.92 -19.51
C ARG A 747 6.38 6.42 -19.30
N ARG A 748 5.23 7.07 -19.18
CA ARG A 748 5.09 8.52 -18.98
C ARG A 748 4.13 8.75 -17.82
N PHE A 749 4.53 9.64 -16.93
CA PHE A 749 3.79 10.00 -15.74
C PHE A 749 3.72 11.51 -15.60
N SER A 750 2.56 12.03 -15.24
CA SER A 750 2.31 13.45 -15.05
C SER A 750 0.94 13.63 -14.43
N ASP A 751 0.70 14.72 -13.69
CA ASP A 751 -0.62 15.01 -13.13
C ASP A 751 -1.73 14.94 -14.20
N SER A 752 -1.45 15.42 -15.42
CA SER A 752 -2.39 15.37 -16.53
C SER A 752 -2.52 14.01 -17.23
N LEU A 753 -1.52 13.13 -17.12
CA LEU A 753 -1.57 11.78 -17.69
C LEU A 753 -2.19 10.77 -16.71
N ASP A 754 -1.99 10.96 -15.41
CA ASP A 754 -2.44 10.06 -14.37
C ASP A 754 -3.82 10.46 -13.80
N SER A 755 -4.35 11.62 -14.17
CA SER A 755 -5.73 12.03 -13.86
C SER A 755 -6.79 11.15 -14.56
N TYR A 756 -7.93 10.93 -13.91
CA TYR A 756 -9.08 10.22 -14.51
C TYR A 756 -9.84 11.02 -15.54
N GLY A 757 -9.73 12.35 -15.49
CA GLY A 757 -10.33 13.26 -16.44
C GLY A 757 -9.87 14.69 -16.24
N PHE A 758 -10.52 15.63 -16.94
CA PHE A 758 -10.27 17.05 -16.76
C PHE A 758 -11.50 17.80 -16.27
N VAL A 759 -11.23 18.91 -15.59
CA VAL A 759 -12.19 19.97 -15.27
C VAL A 759 -11.78 21.26 -15.96
N GLN A 760 -12.74 22.13 -16.24
CA GLN A 760 -12.51 23.42 -16.90
C GLN A 760 -13.13 24.57 -16.11
N ALA A 761 -12.42 25.68 -16.05
CA ALA A 761 -12.93 26.95 -15.54
C ALA A 761 -12.16 28.11 -16.18
N ARG A 762 -12.75 29.31 -16.21
CA ARG A 762 -12.05 30.50 -16.71
C ARG A 762 -11.13 31.06 -15.63
N PRO A 763 -10.08 31.80 -16.00
CA PRO A 763 -9.29 32.54 -15.02
C PRO A 763 -10.19 33.43 -14.15
N GLY A 764 -10.02 33.36 -12.83
CA GLY A 764 -10.84 34.05 -11.83
C GLY A 764 -12.03 33.25 -11.30
N ASP A 765 -12.49 32.21 -12.01
CA ASP A 765 -13.54 31.32 -11.53
C ASP A 765 -13.00 30.34 -10.50
N ARG A 766 -13.91 29.77 -9.69
CA ARG A 766 -13.58 28.65 -8.80
C ARG A 766 -13.80 27.31 -9.50
N LEU A 767 -12.92 26.36 -9.23
CA LEU A 767 -13.11 24.95 -9.59
C LEU A 767 -12.94 24.04 -8.38
N PHE A 768 -13.41 22.80 -8.52
CA PHE A 768 -13.22 21.75 -7.54
C PHE A 768 -12.21 20.71 -8.06
N VAL A 769 -11.32 20.26 -7.18
CA VAL A 769 -10.38 19.14 -7.42
C VAL A 769 -10.35 18.22 -6.22
N THR A 770 -9.93 16.98 -6.43
CA THR A 770 -9.66 16.03 -5.34
C THR A 770 -8.17 15.87 -5.10
N ASN A 771 -7.77 15.80 -3.83
CA ASN A 771 -6.44 15.34 -3.42
C ASN A 771 -6.57 13.97 -2.77
N GLY A 772 -6.13 12.94 -3.49
CA GLY A 772 -6.21 11.55 -3.05
C GLY A 772 -5.36 11.27 -1.82
N SER A 773 -4.20 11.93 -1.67
CA SER A 773 -3.29 11.70 -0.53
C SER A 773 -3.85 12.17 0.82
N GLU A 774 -4.93 12.95 0.81
CA GLU A 774 -5.67 13.35 2.01
C GLU A 774 -7.11 12.82 2.01
N ASN A 775 -7.54 12.17 0.92
CA ASN A 775 -8.93 11.85 0.61
C ASN A 775 -9.86 13.07 0.82
N ARG A 776 -9.49 14.23 0.27
CA ARG A 776 -10.24 15.49 0.40
C ARG A 776 -10.57 16.13 -0.94
N THR A 777 -11.72 16.79 -1.02
CA THR A 777 -12.08 17.68 -2.12
C THR A 777 -11.79 19.11 -1.72
N TYR A 778 -11.21 19.87 -2.63
CA TYR A 778 -10.85 21.27 -2.46
C TYR A 778 -11.56 22.15 -3.49
N SER A 779 -11.79 23.41 -3.13
CA SER A 779 -12.19 24.47 -4.05
C SER A 779 -11.09 25.53 -4.13
N GLY A 780 -10.74 26.01 -5.32
CA GLY A 780 -9.76 27.07 -5.50
C GLY A 780 -10.03 27.94 -6.73
N VAL A 781 -9.38 29.10 -6.79
CA VAL A 781 -9.48 30.09 -7.86
C VAL A 781 -8.44 29.82 -8.94
N VAL A 782 -8.90 29.73 -10.19
CA VAL A 782 -8.04 29.52 -11.34
C VAL A 782 -7.25 30.79 -11.67
N GLY A 783 -5.93 30.67 -11.73
CA GLY A 783 -5.03 31.72 -12.17
C GLY A 783 -4.29 31.38 -13.46
N ALA A 784 -3.40 32.28 -13.88
CA ALA A 784 -2.55 32.08 -15.06
C ALA A 784 -1.68 30.82 -14.93
N GLY A 785 -1.40 30.17 -16.06
CA GLY A 785 -0.54 28.99 -16.13
C GLY A 785 -1.05 27.79 -15.34
N GLY A 786 -2.38 27.66 -15.17
CA GLY A 786 -2.99 26.55 -14.43
C GLY A 786 -2.71 26.57 -12.94
N THR A 787 -2.53 27.75 -12.35
CA THR A 787 -2.45 27.90 -10.90
C THR A 787 -3.82 27.75 -10.27
N LEU A 788 -3.85 27.17 -9.07
CA LEU A 788 -5.02 27.16 -8.22
C LEU A 788 -4.67 27.83 -6.89
N THR A 789 -5.21 29.04 -6.68
CA THR A 789 -4.98 29.85 -5.47
C THR A 789 -6.24 29.93 -4.61
N ASP A 790 -6.17 30.50 -3.40
CA ASP A 790 -7.28 30.51 -2.43
C ASP A 790 -7.92 29.11 -2.25
N LEU A 791 -7.05 28.10 -2.18
CA LEU A 791 -7.42 26.71 -2.06
C LEU A 791 -8.00 26.46 -0.66
N LYS A 792 -9.20 25.89 -0.59
CA LYS A 792 -9.93 25.64 0.66
C LYS A 792 -10.47 24.22 0.66
N PRO A 793 -10.31 23.45 1.76
CA PRO A 793 -11.03 22.20 1.94
C PRO A 793 -12.54 22.42 1.76
N PHE A 794 -13.20 21.52 1.05
CA PHE A 794 -14.63 21.56 0.78
C PHE A 794 -15.36 20.35 1.38
N ALA A 795 -14.80 19.15 1.22
CA ALA A 795 -15.38 17.92 1.77
C ALA A 795 -14.29 16.91 2.18
N ASN A 796 -14.52 16.16 3.26
CA ASN A 796 -13.67 15.06 3.73
C ASN A 796 -13.86 13.77 2.91
N ARG A 797 -13.97 13.92 1.59
CA ARG A 797 -13.89 12.85 0.58
C ARG A 797 -13.21 13.39 -0.66
N GLY A 798 -12.29 12.64 -1.24
CA GLY A 798 -11.51 13.08 -2.40
C GLY A 798 -10.92 11.89 -3.15
N GLY A 799 -11.75 11.21 -3.93
CA GLY A 799 -11.33 10.07 -4.75
C GLY A 799 -10.97 10.47 -6.17
N GLU A 800 -11.63 9.82 -7.11
CA GLU A 800 -11.22 9.76 -8.52
C GLU A 800 -11.66 10.98 -9.35
N GLY A 801 -12.76 11.64 -8.98
CA GLY A 801 -13.27 12.76 -9.76
C GLY A 801 -14.34 13.59 -9.05
N VAL A 802 -14.57 14.79 -9.58
CA VAL A 802 -15.60 15.71 -9.09
C VAL A 802 -16.29 16.40 -10.26
N ALA A 803 -17.60 16.64 -10.12
CA ALA A 803 -18.40 17.40 -11.08
C ALA A 803 -19.36 18.33 -10.35
N THR A 804 -19.77 19.42 -11.01
CA THR A 804 -20.77 20.35 -10.48
C THR A 804 -21.95 20.46 -11.43
N ASP A 805 -23.15 20.63 -10.88
CA ASP A 805 -24.34 20.92 -11.67
C ASP A 805 -24.66 22.41 -11.73
N ALA A 806 -25.70 22.76 -12.49
CA ALA A 806 -26.16 24.13 -12.66
C ALA A 806 -26.71 24.78 -11.38
N GLN A 807 -27.00 24.01 -10.34
CA GLN A 807 -27.43 24.50 -9.03
C GLN A 807 -26.23 24.71 -8.07
N GLY A 808 -25.01 24.38 -8.51
CA GLY A 808 -23.81 24.46 -7.70
C GLY A 808 -23.62 23.28 -6.75
N ARG A 809 -24.42 22.21 -6.87
CA ARG A 809 -24.18 20.99 -6.10
C ARG A 809 -22.94 20.29 -6.62
N VAL A 810 -22.19 19.68 -5.72
CA VAL A 810 -20.89 19.06 -6.01
C VAL A 810 -21.00 17.55 -5.84
N TYR A 811 -20.64 16.80 -6.87
CA TYR A 811 -20.70 15.34 -6.92
C TYR A 811 -19.27 14.81 -6.88
N VAL A 812 -18.93 14.05 -5.83
CA VAL A 812 -17.57 13.52 -5.61
C VAL A 812 -17.60 12.00 -5.79
N ALA A 813 -16.79 11.50 -6.72
CA ALA A 813 -16.52 10.08 -6.87
C ALA A 813 -15.46 9.63 -5.85
N ASN A 814 -15.83 8.71 -4.97
CA ASN A 814 -14.96 8.10 -3.97
C ASN A 814 -15.53 6.74 -3.56
N GLY A 815 -15.36 5.72 -4.41
CA GLY A 815 -15.99 4.40 -4.26
C GLY A 815 -17.47 4.34 -4.61
N GLN A 816 -18.24 5.34 -4.19
CA GLN A 816 -19.59 5.71 -4.67
C GLN A 816 -19.61 7.22 -5.02
N ILE A 817 -20.78 7.76 -5.40
CA ILE A 817 -20.90 9.21 -5.65
C ILE A 817 -21.57 9.87 -4.44
N PHE A 818 -20.88 10.81 -3.81
CA PHE A 818 -21.39 11.61 -2.70
C PHE A 818 -21.78 13.00 -3.21
N VAL A 819 -22.94 13.49 -2.77
CA VAL A 819 -23.53 14.74 -3.26
C VAL A 819 -23.52 15.76 -2.14
N TYR A 820 -22.94 16.92 -2.42
CA TYR A 820 -22.81 18.03 -1.49
C TYR A 820 -23.58 19.26 -2.00
N ALA A 821 -24.20 19.98 -1.09
CA ALA A 821 -24.71 21.33 -1.35
C ALA A 821 -23.53 22.30 -1.60
N PRO A 822 -23.78 23.49 -2.19
CA PRO A 822 -22.72 24.46 -2.48
C PRO A 822 -21.90 24.92 -1.26
N ASP A 823 -22.43 24.73 -0.05
CA ASP A 823 -21.77 25.05 1.23
C ASP A 823 -20.93 23.90 1.81
N GLY A 824 -20.90 22.74 1.16
CA GLY A 824 -20.15 21.56 1.61
C GLY A 824 -20.94 20.59 2.47
N GLN A 825 -22.22 20.83 2.74
CA GLN A 825 -23.06 19.85 3.46
C GLN A 825 -23.37 18.64 2.58
N GLU A 826 -23.12 17.41 3.06
CA GLU A 826 -23.56 16.19 2.37
C GLU A 826 -25.10 16.11 2.36
N ILE A 827 -25.70 16.01 1.17
CA ILE A 827 -27.16 15.97 0.96
C ILE A 827 -27.64 14.67 0.34
N GLY A 828 -26.74 13.78 -0.06
CA GLY A 828 -27.12 12.47 -0.59
C GLY A 828 -25.97 11.64 -1.15
N ARG A 829 -26.32 10.43 -1.60
CA ARG A 829 -25.40 9.46 -2.19
C ARG A 829 -26.07 8.74 -3.36
N ILE A 830 -25.30 8.41 -4.39
CA ILE A 830 -25.71 7.59 -5.52
C ILE A 830 -24.82 6.36 -5.54
N ASP A 831 -25.41 5.19 -5.29
CA ASP A 831 -24.70 3.91 -5.38
C ASP A 831 -24.66 3.43 -6.83
N VAL A 832 -23.45 3.19 -7.32
CA VAL A 832 -23.13 2.74 -8.67
C VAL A 832 -22.65 1.28 -8.62
N PRO A 833 -23.11 0.41 -9.55
CA PRO A 833 -22.69 -0.99 -9.58
C PRO A 833 -21.18 -1.20 -9.72
N GLU A 834 -20.47 -0.26 -10.35
CA GLU A 834 -19.01 -0.25 -10.50
C GLU A 834 -18.41 1.04 -9.92
N ARG A 835 -17.09 1.08 -9.73
CA ARG A 835 -16.43 2.27 -9.18
C ARG A 835 -16.60 3.46 -10.11
N PRO A 836 -17.21 4.58 -9.69
CA PRO A 836 -17.16 5.81 -10.48
C PRO A 836 -15.73 6.34 -10.50
N LEU A 837 -15.21 6.67 -11.68
CA LEU A 837 -13.86 7.20 -11.87
C LEU A 837 -13.88 8.65 -12.36
N GLN A 838 -14.79 8.94 -13.30
CA GLN A 838 -14.98 10.28 -13.83
C GLN A 838 -16.47 10.58 -13.93
N LEU A 839 -16.83 11.81 -13.57
CA LEU A 839 -18.18 12.33 -13.55
C LEU A 839 -18.25 13.49 -14.55
N VAL A 840 -19.20 13.46 -15.48
CA VAL A 840 -19.36 14.53 -16.49
C VAL A 840 -20.84 14.80 -16.75
N PHE A 841 -21.27 16.05 -16.61
CA PHE A 841 -22.63 16.46 -16.99
C PHE A 841 -22.74 16.68 -18.49
N GLY A 842 -23.84 16.21 -19.07
CA GLY A 842 -24.17 16.36 -20.49
C GLY A 842 -25.62 15.98 -20.78
N GLY A 843 -25.85 15.41 -21.96
CA GLY A 843 -27.19 15.22 -22.52
C GLY A 843 -27.75 16.54 -23.09
N LYS A 844 -28.80 16.45 -23.92
CA LYS A 844 -29.35 17.60 -24.65
C LYS A 844 -29.74 18.79 -23.76
N ASP A 845 -30.07 18.54 -22.50
CA ASP A 845 -30.47 19.54 -21.53
C ASP A 845 -29.41 19.79 -20.43
N GLY A 846 -28.23 19.17 -20.54
CA GLY A 846 -27.13 19.31 -19.59
C GLY A 846 -27.38 18.67 -18.21
N LYS A 847 -28.44 17.88 -18.04
CA LYS A 847 -28.85 17.32 -16.73
C LYS A 847 -28.52 15.84 -16.56
N THR A 848 -27.97 15.19 -17.58
CA THR A 848 -27.55 13.79 -17.48
C THR A 848 -26.15 13.74 -16.89
N LEU A 849 -25.99 13.08 -15.75
CA LEU A 849 -24.68 12.77 -15.18
C LEU A 849 -24.19 11.47 -15.81
N TYR A 850 -23.19 11.56 -16.68
CA TYR A 850 -22.45 10.40 -17.18
C TYR A 850 -21.40 9.98 -16.16
N ILE A 851 -21.30 8.67 -15.94
CA ILE A 851 -20.44 8.05 -14.94
C ILE A 851 -19.55 7.03 -15.66
N LEU A 852 -18.28 7.38 -15.84
CA LEU A 852 -17.29 6.49 -16.44
C LEU A 852 -16.67 5.64 -15.35
N THR A 853 -16.66 4.33 -15.58
CA THR A 853 -16.05 3.32 -14.69
C THR A 853 -14.98 2.56 -15.45
N HIS A 854 -14.38 1.51 -14.89
CA HIS A 854 -13.42 0.71 -15.67
C HIS A 854 -14.13 0.02 -16.86
N GLN A 855 -15.16 -0.79 -16.60
CA GLN A 855 -15.66 -1.73 -17.61
C GLN A 855 -16.97 -1.27 -18.27
N ALA A 856 -17.63 -0.24 -17.75
CA ALA A 856 -18.90 0.24 -18.26
C ALA A 856 -19.10 1.76 -18.17
N LEU A 857 -19.96 2.25 -19.05
CA LEU A 857 -20.52 3.60 -19.00
C LEU A 857 -21.90 3.53 -18.35
N TYR A 858 -22.11 4.33 -17.30
CA TYR A 858 -23.40 4.50 -16.66
C TYR A 858 -23.89 5.94 -16.81
N ALA A 859 -25.18 6.15 -16.58
CA ALA A 859 -25.74 7.47 -16.42
C ALA A 859 -26.85 7.49 -15.37
N THR A 860 -27.10 8.67 -14.83
CA THR A 860 -28.28 8.97 -14.03
C THR A 860 -28.72 10.41 -14.26
N ARG A 861 -29.93 10.73 -13.81
CA ARG A 861 -30.47 12.09 -13.78
C ARG A 861 -30.72 12.45 -12.31
N PRO A 862 -29.81 13.20 -11.67
CA PRO A 862 -29.94 13.63 -10.28
C PRO A 862 -31.19 14.50 -10.06
N GLN A 863 -31.62 14.65 -8.79
CA GLN A 863 -32.83 15.40 -8.41
C GLN A 863 -32.82 16.86 -8.85
#